data_AF-A0A0N1HB58-F1
#
_entry.id   AF-A0A0N1HB58-F1
#
_cell.length_a   1.000
_cell.length_b   1.000
_cell.length_c   1.000
_cell.angle_alpha   90.00
_cell.angle_beta   90.00
_cell.angle_gamma   90.00
#
_symmetry.space_group_name_H-M   'P 1'
#
loop_
_entity.id
_entity.type
_entity.pdbx_description
1 polymer ?
#
loop_
_entity_poly.entity_id
_entity_poly.type
_entity_poly.pdbx_seq_one_letter_code
_entity_poly.pdbx_strand_id
1 'polypeptide(L)'
;MKATQAASVLLALGSRLVSAQLIYANNDVPVLKDDDSVAANFPEVDIDLYSPAFIDSDGVLEEFANGTSGPTSQATLEAFLEELAGRNDWFKYTVPDFSSEEGRSIPFIYLSSNASTTSNGSAAPESGDKIRIYLHGGVHGNEPAGDQAVMAFLGALDNNQTYAETILSAVEFLVIPRYNPDGVAYFQRFMATGLDPNRDHVKLRSQQTYDIKALNVAFNAHISIDCHEYNAPRAFGPDEDLTTSQDGQFSAFKNMNIHPRIRSLAEGIFADNIAAAMDDAGLRHSPYVVAASTPEISFTEFVTDNNGDDQVGLSQGIAYLSETRGIRLADQHFKRRVAAGLTIIRAIVDTAVANAEEVFNLIESTREEYAQSDDEIILLSAPRPTNITWPLVSLTNGSLIDVPIAFGNNTPANAVLTRPRPEAYIFSAAWPDIAARLRAVGVEVQQLNTSWMGEVEAFNITNATVARTKFEGAAQTTVWETETLVKNVSFPGEGGKGPYWIDSRQQRAAHAFMRLEPETESGFAKWNVIPVATGDEWPYRAYGLPALLVPTAVSIKTLHYLELLPGLGEVWGLITLIGFIHFTSVLYIKRWTLRTSCLSPSKDGSRNKSNANSWYLRPSSWRRMYQGATDPRLLLVPREDIVGPEDNQRKITSTTPGKPAPPSPKAGPAHRPPFKPRIKLPILLLKALLIYLLNTTLLPLLLDPPLALTDFAHPRGNLLRRLLIQLYLTNRVKPLLFTPITARDLLIRIWFTTTTIFTPIVILDGIHTICSVLFIYVLRVDRPECWLDLFGSPLEAYTLGRFWSGFWHRLHVSAYGEWAEVLLPRVWLGRREGVRRVWKVLVAFGLSGGMHQILSRGSFPVCAGRGSGDWADLKLFGLMAGVVVAEGWVLRVVGGCLRRRRKGAGRDGGEQKHWVLTIWWRITDTLCRLLGYIWVVSFFVWAVPKVYYPRLGQLKTNDFELHEVAEMAKGAEMMTHTPRFKPSQETDRLARLTVRDVYIE
;
A
#
# COMPACT_ATOMS: atom_id res chain seq x y z
N MET A 1 -13.41 -48.97 -38.24
CA MET A 1 -13.38 -48.07 -39.42
C MET A 1 -14.30 -46.87 -39.30
N LYS A 2 -15.51 -46.97 -38.72
CA LYS A 2 -16.39 -45.79 -38.50
C LYS A 2 -15.92 -44.83 -37.38
N ALA A 3 -15.22 -45.33 -36.36
CA ALA A 3 -14.64 -44.50 -35.28
C ALA A 3 -13.46 -43.61 -35.73
N THR A 4 -12.70 -44.04 -36.75
CA THR A 4 -11.61 -43.26 -37.33
C THR A 4 -12.10 -42.16 -38.29
N GLN A 5 -13.29 -42.31 -38.89
CA GLN A 5 -13.93 -41.25 -39.68
C GLN A 5 -14.52 -40.14 -38.79
N ALA A 6 -15.10 -40.47 -37.63
CA ALA A 6 -15.64 -39.47 -36.69
C ALA A 6 -14.53 -38.59 -36.06
N ALA A 7 -13.38 -39.18 -35.72
CA ALA A 7 -12.21 -38.43 -35.24
C ALA A 7 -11.61 -37.51 -36.33
N SER A 8 -11.71 -37.91 -37.60
CA SER A 8 -11.25 -37.10 -38.74
C SER A 8 -12.19 -35.92 -39.04
N VAL A 9 -13.49 -36.08 -38.78
CA VAL A 9 -14.51 -35.03 -38.95
C VAL A 9 -14.49 -34.02 -37.78
N LEU A 10 -14.20 -34.47 -36.56
CA LEU A 10 -13.98 -33.59 -35.39
C LEU A 10 -12.66 -32.81 -35.47
N LEU A 11 -11.58 -33.42 -35.99
CA LEU A 11 -10.39 -32.66 -36.37
C LEU A 11 -10.68 -31.68 -37.52
N ALA A 12 -11.58 -32.01 -38.45
CA ALA A 12 -12.00 -31.13 -39.55
C ALA A 12 -12.90 -29.96 -39.08
N LEU A 13 -13.71 -30.14 -38.03
CA LEU A 13 -14.57 -29.09 -37.46
C LEU A 13 -13.79 -28.14 -36.54
N GLY A 14 -12.88 -28.66 -35.71
CA GLY A 14 -11.94 -27.86 -34.93
C GLY A 14 -10.95 -27.10 -35.83
N SER A 15 -10.50 -27.71 -36.93
CA SER A 15 -9.66 -27.01 -37.92
C SER A 15 -10.44 -26.00 -38.76
N ARG A 16 -11.74 -26.13 -38.99
CA ARG A 16 -12.53 -25.11 -39.71
C ARG A 16 -12.73 -23.81 -38.90
N LEU A 17 -12.92 -23.90 -37.58
CA LEU A 17 -12.97 -22.71 -36.71
C LEU A 17 -11.59 -22.02 -36.60
N VAL A 18 -10.51 -22.79 -36.54
CA VAL A 18 -9.12 -22.25 -36.59
C VAL A 18 -8.77 -21.72 -38.00
N SER A 19 -9.37 -22.26 -39.06
CA SER A 19 -9.16 -21.80 -40.44
C SER A 19 -9.91 -20.50 -40.74
N ALA A 20 -11.06 -20.23 -40.10
CA ALA A 20 -11.83 -19.01 -40.30
C ALA A 20 -11.08 -17.74 -39.83
N GLN A 21 -10.26 -17.84 -38.77
CA GLN A 21 -9.37 -16.76 -38.29
C GLN A 21 -8.29 -16.34 -39.29
N LEU A 22 -8.11 -17.08 -40.40
CA LEU A 22 -7.10 -16.81 -41.43
C LEU A 22 -7.69 -16.41 -42.79
N ILE A 23 -9.02 -16.27 -42.89
CA ILE A 23 -9.70 -15.85 -44.12
C ILE A 23 -9.91 -14.34 -44.06
N TYR A 24 -9.41 -13.64 -45.08
CA TYR A 24 -9.60 -12.21 -45.26
C TYR A 24 -11.01 -11.92 -45.77
N ALA A 25 -11.79 -11.17 -44.99
CA ALA A 25 -13.16 -10.72 -45.26
C ALA A 25 -14.18 -11.83 -45.64
N ASN A 26 -15.47 -11.58 -45.38
CA ASN A 26 -16.57 -12.53 -45.65
C ASN A 26 -16.31 -13.93 -45.04
N ASN A 27 -15.90 -13.98 -43.78
CA ASN A 27 -15.77 -15.22 -43.01
C ASN A 27 -16.97 -15.44 -42.09
N ASP A 28 -18.17 -15.12 -42.60
CA ASP A 28 -19.44 -15.26 -41.90
C ASP A 28 -19.66 -16.69 -41.40
N VAL A 29 -20.34 -16.81 -40.27
CA VAL A 29 -20.75 -18.09 -39.71
C VAL A 29 -22.12 -18.47 -40.28
N PRO A 30 -22.33 -19.74 -40.68
CA PRO A 30 -23.60 -20.16 -41.25
C PRO A 30 -24.77 -19.91 -40.31
N VAL A 31 -25.85 -19.35 -40.87
CA VAL A 31 -27.14 -19.21 -40.19
C VAL A 31 -27.68 -20.58 -39.81
N LEU A 32 -28.13 -20.71 -38.56
CA LEU A 32 -28.73 -21.89 -37.99
C LEU A 32 -29.85 -21.42 -37.07
N LYS A 33 -31.04 -21.26 -37.64
CA LYS A 33 -32.26 -20.87 -36.92
C LYS A 33 -32.74 -22.01 -36.03
N ASP A 34 -33.36 -21.65 -34.92
CA ASP A 34 -34.05 -22.59 -34.04
C ASP A 34 -35.27 -23.18 -34.74
N ASP A 35 -35.51 -24.47 -34.51
CA ASP A 35 -36.76 -25.13 -34.87
C ASP A 35 -37.94 -24.58 -34.04
N ASP A 36 -39.17 -24.73 -34.55
CA ASP A 36 -40.39 -24.20 -33.93
C ASP A 36 -40.55 -24.58 -32.44
N SER A 37 -40.13 -25.78 -32.06
CA SER A 37 -40.20 -26.27 -30.67
C SER A 37 -39.29 -25.48 -29.73
N VAL A 38 -38.09 -25.13 -30.19
CA VAL A 38 -37.13 -24.30 -29.44
C VAL A 38 -37.57 -22.84 -29.49
N ALA A 39 -37.95 -22.34 -30.68
CA ALA A 39 -38.41 -20.97 -30.90
C ALA A 39 -39.62 -20.60 -30.02
N ALA A 40 -40.50 -21.57 -29.70
CA ALA A 40 -41.63 -21.38 -28.78
C ALA A 40 -41.22 -20.92 -27.36
N ASN A 41 -39.95 -21.10 -26.98
CA ASN A 41 -39.40 -20.62 -25.71
C ASN A 41 -39.03 -19.13 -25.72
N PHE A 42 -39.07 -18.48 -26.89
CA PHE A 42 -38.61 -17.10 -27.08
C PHE A 42 -39.72 -16.25 -27.74
N PRO A 43 -40.89 -16.12 -27.09
CA PRO A 43 -41.99 -15.35 -27.65
C PRO A 43 -41.61 -13.87 -27.76
N GLU A 44 -42.17 -13.20 -28.75
CA GLU A 44 -41.97 -11.77 -28.96
C GLU A 44 -42.35 -10.97 -27.70
N VAL A 45 -41.61 -9.88 -27.42
CA VAL A 45 -41.84 -8.99 -26.27
C VAL A 45 -42.61 -7.74 -26.66
N ASP A 46 -43.45 -7.28 -25.74
CA ASP A 46 -44.23 -6.04 -25.87
C ASP A 46 -43.41 -4.83 -25.39
N ILE A 47 -42.56 -4.32 -26.29
CA ILE A 47 -41.75 -3.13 -26.08
C ILE A 47 -41.55 -2.39 -27.41
N ASP A 48 -41.58 -1.06 -27.35
CA ASP A 48 -41.22 -0.20 -28.48
C ASP A 48 -39.70 -0.04 -28.54
N LEU A 49 -39.12 -0.26 -29.71
CA LEU A 49 -37.68 -0.12 -29.96
C LEU A 49 -37.45 1.04 -30.93
N TYR A 50 -36.64 2.01 -30.50
CA TYR A 50 -36.36 3.23 -31.26
C TYR A 50 -34.97 3.15 -31.91
N SER A 51 -34.70 2.11 -32.69
CA SER A 51 -33.49 2.02 -33.53
C SER A 51 -33.86 1.92 -35.01
N PRO A 52 -32.93 2.17 -35.95
CA PRO A 52 -33.28 2.25 -37.36
C PRO A 52 -33.99 0.99 -37.89
N ALA A 53 -33.59 -0.20 -37.43
CA ALA A 53 -34.19 -1.46 -37.84
C ALA A 53 -35.67 -1.65 -37.41
N PHE A 54 -36.18 -0.86 -36.45
CA PHE A 54 -37.55 -0.97 -35.95
C PHE A 54 -38.40 0.28 -36.24
N ILE A 55 -37.78 1.44 -36.47
CA ILE A 55 -38.46 2.67 -36.87
C ILE A 55 -38.83 2.61 -38.37
N ASP A 56 -37.95 2.04 -39.19
CA ASP A 56 -38.17 1.82 -40.62
C ASP A 56 -37.87 0.35 -40.97
N SER A 57 -38.90 -0.51 -40.86
CA SER A 57 -38.76 -1.93 -41.17
C SER A 57 -38.46 -2.19 -42.64
N ASP A 58 -38.85 -1.28 -43.55
CA ASP A 58 -38.58 -1.40 -44.99
C ASP A 58 -37.12 -1.07 -45.30
N GLY A 59 -36.43 -0.37 -44.39
CA GLY A 59 -35.00 -0.06 -44.47
C GLY A 59 -34.06 -1.17 -43.98
N VAL A 60 -34.61 -2.29 -43.47
CA VAL A 60 -33.80 -3.46 -43.07
C VAL A 60 -33.27 -4.17 -44.32
N LEU A 61 -31.96 -4.43 -44.34
CA LEU A 61 -31.32 -5.08 -45.49
C LEU A 61 -31.83 -6.52 -45.67
N GLU A 62 -32.26 -6.88 -46.88
CA GLU A 62 -32.79 -8.23 -47.19
C GLU A 62 -31.76 -9.33 -46.90
N GLU A 63 -30.47 -9.02 -47.09
CA GLU A 63 -29.35 -9.92 -46.84
C GLU A 63 -29.16 -10.29 -45.35
N PHE A 64 -29.79 -9.55 -44.43
CA PHE A 64 -29.75 -9.83 -43.00
C PHE A 64 -30.45 -11.15 -42.65
N ALA A 65 -31.57 -11.45 -43.32
CA ALA A 65 -32.31 -12.70 -43.09
C ALA A 65 -31.48 -13.96 -43.40
N ASN A 66 -30.49 -13.82 -44.28
CA ASN A 66 -29.53 -14.86 -44.66
C ASN A 66 -28.21 -14.78 -43.89
N GLY A 67 -28.04 -13.83 -42.97
CA GLY A 67 -26.82 -13.62 -42.20
C GLY A 67 -25.62 -13.25 -43.07
N THR A 68 -25.85 -12.47 -44.13
CA THR A 68 -24.79 -12.03 -45.06
C THR A 68 -24.53 -10.52 -44.99
N SER A 69 -25.36 -9.78 -44.24
CA SER A 69 -25.12 -8.40 -43.84
C SER A 69 -25.76 -8.14 -42.47
N GLY A 70 -25.37 -7.06 -41.79
CA GLY A 70 -26.11 -6.54 -40.64
C GLY A 70 -27.49 -5.96 -41.02
N PRO A 71 -28.36 -5.72 -40.04
CA PRO A 71 -29.72 -5.23 -40.27
C PRO A 71 -29.78 -3.83 -40.88
N THR A 72 -28.75 -3.01 -40.67
CA THR A 72 -28.72 -1.59 -41.06
C THR A 72 -27.37 -1.23 -41.67
N SER A 73 -27.39 -0.51 -42.80
CA SER A 73 -26.16 -0.04 -43.44
C SER A 73 -25.41 0.99 -42.59
N GLN A 74 -24.15 1.26 -42.93
CA GLN A 74 -23.39 2.34 -42.26
C GLN A 74 -24.04 3.72 -42.48
N ALA A 75 -24.51 3.99 -43.70
CA ALA A 75 -25.17 5.25 -44.03
C ALA A 75 -26.50 5.43 -43.26
N THR A 76 -27.26 4.35 -43.09
CA THR A 76 -28.52 4.37 -42.30
C THR A 76 -28.24 4.69 -40.83
N LEU A 77 -27.19 4.09 -40.26
CA LEU A 77 -26.74 4.39 -38.89
C LEU A 77 -26.33 5.85 -38.75
N GLU A 78 -25.53 6.37 -39.69
CA GLU A 78 -25.05 7.76 -39.63
C GLU A 78 -26.19 8.77 -39.78
N ALA A 79 -27.09 8.57 -40.75
CA ALA A 79 -28.26 9.42 -40.94
C ALA A 79 -29.14 9.47 -39.67
N PHE A 80 -29.36 8.32 -39.02
CA PHE A 80 -30.08 8.25 -37.76
C PHE A 80 -29.40 9.07 -36.66
N LEU A 81 -28.09 8.92 -36.49
CA LEU A 81 -27.34 9.65 -35.45
C LEU A 81 -27.30 11.16 -35.72
N GLU A 82 -27.15 11.57 -36.98
CA GLU A 82 -27.20 12.98 -37.38
C GLU A 82 -28.58 13.59 -37.13
N GLU A 83 -29.66 12.85 -37.39
CA GLU A 83 -31.03 13.30 -37.11
C GLU A 83 -31.26 13.49 -35.60
N LEU A 84 -30.80 12.54 -34.77
CA LEU A 84 -30.87 12.68 -33.32
C LEU A 84 -30.07 13.90 -32.82
N ALA A 85 -28.86 14.10 -33.35
CA ALA A 85 -28.03 15.26 -33.02
C ALA A 85 -28.69 16.59 -33.45
N GLY A 86 -29.36 16.61 -34.60
CA GLY A 86 -30.06 17.79 -35.12
C GLY A 86 -31.30 18.18 -34.31
N ARG A 87 -31.88 17.25 -33.53
CA ARG A 87 -33.06 17.49 -32.68
C ARG A 87 -32.73 17.80 -31.22
N ASN A 88 -31.53 17.46 -30.74
CA ASN A 88 -31.20 17.45 -29.32
C ASN A 88 -29.92 18.23 -29.01
N ASP A 89 -30.02 19.33 -28.27
CA ASP A 89 -28.87 20.14 -27.84
C ASP A 89 -27.89 19.38 -26.93
N TRP A 90 -28.36 18.31 -26.29
CA TRP A 90 -27.60 17.43 -25.41
C TRP A 90 -26.87 16.29 -26.14
N PHE A 91 -27.04 16.18 -27.46
CA PHE A 91 -26.50 15.09 -28.28
C PHE A 91 -25.47 15.63 -29.27
N LYS A 92 -24.20 15.21 -29.14
CA LYS A 92 -23.13 15.61 -30.04
C LYS A 92 -22.62 14.43 -30.86
N TYR A 93 -22.88 14.46 -32.16
CA TYR A 93 -22.34 13.54 -33.15
C TYR A 93 -20.94 14.00 -33.60
N THR A 94 -19.95 13.10 -33.56
CA THR A 94 -18.58 13.39 -34.02
C THR A 94 -18.05 12.25 -34.89
N VAL A 95 -17.55 12.61 -36.07
CA VAL A 95 -16.74 11.71 -36.91
C VAL A 95 -15.26 11.98 -36.60
N PRO A 96 -14.51 11.02 -36.02
CA PRO A 96 -13.10 11.22 -35.72
C PRO A 96 -12.23 11.17 -36.99
N ASP A 97 -10.98 11.62 -36.87
CA ASP A 97 -9.99 11.58 -37.96
C ASP A 97 -9.47 10.17 -38.29
N PHE A 98 -9.99 9.12 -37.63
CA PHE A 98 -9.66 7.72 -37.89
C PHE A 98 -10.88 6.97 -38.44
N SER A 99 -10.60 5.89 -39.17
CA SER A 99 -11.60 5.05 -39.82
C SER A 99 -11.37 3.58 -39.48
N SER A 100 -12.28 2.72 -39.94
CA SER A 100 -12.06 1.28 -39.97
C SER A 100 -10.92 0.89 -40.92
N GLU A 101 -10.55 -0.38 -40.92
CA GLU A 101 -9.47 -0.92 -41.76
C GLU A 101 -9.77 -0.78 -43.27
N GLU A 102 -11.04 -0.78 -43.66
CA GLU A 102 -11.49 -0.52 -45.04
C GLU A 102 -11.96 0.93 -45.29
N GLY A 103 -11.78 1.82 -44.33
CA GLY A 103 -12.05 3.25 -44.51
C GLY A 103 -13.48 3.70 -44.20
N ARG A 104 -14.30 2.88 -43.54
CA ARG A 104 -15.62 3.31 -43.04
C ARG A 104 -15.45 4.20 -41.81
N SER A 105 -16.29 5.22 -41.68
CA SER A 105 -16.33 6.10 -40.51
C SER A 105 -16.72 5.31 -39.25
N ILE A 106 -16.17 5.73 -38.11
CA ILE A 106 -16.51 5.20 -36.78
C ILE A 106 -16.96 6.39 -35.93
N PRO A 107 -18.20 6.88 -36.13
CA PRO A 107 -18.68 8.01 -35.36
C PRO A 107 -18.80 7.64 -33.88
N PHE A 108 -18.50 8.60 -33.02
CA PHE A 108 -18.82 8.53 -31.60
C PHE A 108 -19.76 9.66 -31.20
N ILE A 109 -20.54 9.40 -30.16
CA ILE A 109 -21.53 10.34 -29.63
C ILE A 109 -21.09 10.74 -28.23
N TYR A 110 -21.16 12.03 -27.96
CA TYR A 110 -21.02 12.55 -26.61
C TYR A 110 -22.37 13.10 -26.14
N LEU A 111 -22.87 12.59 -25.01
CA LEU A 111 -24.12 13.04 -24.41
C LEU A 111 -23.85 13.76 -23.10
N SER A 112 -24.32 14.99 -22.99
CA SER A 112 -24.20 15.83 -21.79
C SER A 112 -25.28 16.91 -21.81
N SER A 113 -25.71 17.38 -20.64
CA SER A 113 -26.69 18.46 -20.52
C SER A 113 -26.29 19.77 -21.24
N ASN A 114 -25.01 19.96 -21.60
CA ASN A 114 -24.49 21.17 -22.30
C ASN A 114 -23.65 20.86 -23.56
N ALA A 115 -23.87 19.69 -24.20
CA ALA A 115 -23.01 19.17 -25.27
C ALA A 115 -22.77 20.12 -26.46
N SER A 116 -23.69 21.08 -26.72
CA SER A 116 -23.60 22.05 -27.81
C SER A 116 -22.53 23.15 -27.62
N THR A 117 -21.98 23.33 -26.41
CA THR A 117 -21.05 24.45 -26.09
C THR A 117 -19.57 24.09 -26.09
N THR A 118 -19.21 22.82 -26.26
CA THR A 118 -17.81 22.36 -26.21
C THR A 118 -17.12 22.36 -27.57
N SER A 119 -15.83 22.71 -27.57
CA SER A 119 -14.93 22.66 -28.73
C SER A 119 -15.05 21.34 -29.51
N ASN A 120 -15.18 21.44 -30.83
CA ASN A 120 -15.31 20.31 -31.75
C ASN A 120 -14.27 19.21 -31.47
N GLY A 121 -14.73 17.97 -31.29
CA GLY A 121 -13.87 16.76 -31.36
C GLY A 121 -13.25 16.22 -30.07
N SER A 122 -13.48 16.81 -28.90
CA SER A 122 -12.91 16.27 -27.64
C SER A 122 -13.77 15.17 -27.01
N ALA A 123 -13.16 14.02 -26.70
CA ALA A 123 -13.76 12.95 -25.88
C ALA A 123 -13.57 13.16 -24.36
N ALA A 124 -12.90 14.24 -23.95
CA ALA A 124 -12.73 14.58 -22.53
C ALA A 124 -14.08 15.00 -21.90
N PRO A 125 -14.31 14.68 -20.61
CA PRO A 125 -15.56 15.01 -19.92
C PRO A 125 -15.73 16.53 -19.72
N GLU A 126 -16.97 16.99 -19.68
CA GLU A 126 -17.35 18.39 -19.46
C GLU A 126 -17.38 18.75 -17.98
N SER A 127 -17.90 17.85 -17.15
CA SER A 127 -18.00 18.02 -15.71
C SER A 127 -17.07 17.06 -14.97
N GLY A 128 -16.42 17.57 -13.92
CA GLY A 128 -15.68 16.74 -12.97
C GLY A 128 -16.57 15.94 -12.02
N ASP A 129 -17.88 16.24 -11.94
CA ASP A 129 -18.76 15.78 -10.85
C ASP A 129 -19.84 14.77 -11.29
N LYS A 130 -19.89 14.40 -12.59
CA LYS A 130 -20.88 13.45 -13.13
C LYS A 130 -20.30 12.06 -13.33
N ILE A 131 -21.17 11.04 -13.28
CA ILE A 131 -20.79 9.69 -13.70
C ILE A 131 -20.54 9.70 -15.21
N ARG A 132 -19.56 8.90 -15.65
CA ARG A 132 -19.07 8.86 -17.03
C ARG A 132 -19.29 7.44 -17.53
N ILE A 133 -20.19 7.25 -18.46
CA ILE A 133 -20.56 5.92 -18.99
C ILE A 133 -20.04 5.77 -20.42
N TYR A 134 -19.19 4.78 -20.65
CA TYR A 134 -18.75 4.39 -21.98
C TYR A 134 -19.62 3.23 -22.48
N LEU A 135 -20.40 3.45 -23.53
CA LEU A 135 -21.36 2.49 -24.07
C LEU A 135 -20.98 2.14 -25.51
N HIS A 136 -20.85 0.86 -25.82
CA HIS A 136 -20.62 0.46 -27.21
C HIS A 136 -21.24 -0.88 -27.57
N GLY A 137 -21.43 -1.05 -28.87
CA GLY A 137 -21.95 -2.27 -29.49
C GLY A 137 -21.28 -2.52 -30.84
N GLY A 138 -21.59 -3.67 -31.44
CA GLY A 138 -21.05 -4.04 -32.75
C GLY A 138 -19.53 -4.20 -32.74
N VAL A 139 -18.95 -4.66 -31.62
CA VAL A 139 -17.53 -5.08 -31.55
C VAL A 139 -17.31 -6.24 -32.51
N HIS A 140 -18.18 -7.24 -32.45
CA HIS A 140 -18.29 -8.25 -33.49
C HIS A 140 -19.43 -7.91 -34.44
N GLY A 141 -19.21 -8.06 -35.74
CA GLY A 141 -20.19 -7.66 -36.75
C GLY A 141 -21.35 -8.62 -36.96
N ASN A 142 -21.19 -9.88 -36.54
CA ASN A 142 -22.22 -10.91 -36.56
C ASN A 142 -23.08 -10.94 -35.29
N GLU A 143 -23.03 -9.87 -34.49
CA GLU A 143 -23.74 -9.70 -33.21
C GLU A 143 -24.62 -8.42 -33.26
N PRO A 144 -25.54 -8.32 -34.25
CA PRO A 144 -26.29 -7.10 -34.55
C PRO A 144 -27.24 -6.65 -33.43
N ALA A 145 -27.67 -7.50 -32.50
CA ALA A 145 -28.59 -7.02 -31.45
C ALA A 145 -27.90 -6.03 -30.50
N GLY A 146 -26.58 -6.15 -30.31
CA GLY A 146 -25.80 -5.20 -29.49
C GLY A 146 -25.75 -3.81 -30.11
N ASP A 147 -25.53 -3.70 -31.43
CA ASP A 147 -25.49 -2.42 -32.13
C ASP A 147 -26.87 -1.71 -32.12
N GLN A 148 -27.95 -2.47 -32.32
CA GLN A 148 -29.31 -1.95 -32.29
C GLN A 148 -29.77 -1.62 -30.87
N ALA A 149 -29.35 -2.35 -29.84
CA ALA A 149 -29.70 -2.04 -28.46
C ALA A 149 -29.12 -0.69 -28.03
N VAL A 150 -27.88 -0.39 -28.44
CA VAL A 150 -27.26 0.93 -28.21
C VAL A 150 -28.04 2.02 -28.94
N MET A 151 -28.39 1.81 -30.21
CA MET A 151 -29.20 2.79 -30.96
C MET A 151 -30.62 2.95 -30.41
N ALA A 152 -31.24 1.86 -29.93
CA ALA A 152 -32.56 1.88 -29.30
C ALA A 152 -32.54 2.65 -27.98
N PHE A 153 -31.43 2.58 -27.23
CA PHE A 153 -31.24 3.42 -26.05
C PHE A 153 -31.16 4.91 -26.42
N LEU A 154 -30.38 5.27 -27.45
CA LEU A 154 -30.29 6.65 -27.94
C LEU A 154 -31.66 7.18 -28.42
N GLY A 155 -32.40 6.38 -29.19
CA GLY A 155 -33.74 6.76 -29.64
C GLY A 155 -34.76 6.83 -28.49
N ALA A 156 -34.61 6.02 -27.45
CA ALA A 156 -35.46 6.11 -26.27
C ALA A 156 -35.24 7.41 -25.48
N LEU A 157 -34.00 7.94 -25.45
CA LEU A 157 -33.71 9.26 -24.87
C LEU A 157 -34.35 10.38 -25.71
N ASP A 158 -34.22 10.34 -27.04
CA ASP A 158 -34.84 11.31 -27.95
C ASP A 158 -36.38 11.32 -27.83
N ASN A 159 -36.99 10.14 -27.77
CA ASN A 159 -38.44 9.99 -27.67
C ASN A 159 -39.00 10.46 -26.30
N ASN A 160 -38.19 10.46 -25.24
CA ASN A 160 -38.60 10.88 -23.90
C ASN A 160 -37.62 11.88 -23.29
N GLN A 161 -37.83 13.16 -23.60
CA GLN A 161 -36.97 14.26 -23.14
C GLN A 161 -36.89 14.36 -21.62
N THR A 162 -37.97 14.10 -20.87
CA THR A 162 -37.94 14.08 -19.40
C THR A 162 -37.00 12.99 -18.87
N TYR A 163 -36.99 11.83 -19.51
CA TYR A 163 -36.07 10.75 -19.17
C TYR A 163 -34.62 11.12 -19.51
N ALA A 164 -34.38 11.71 -20.69
CA ALA A 164 -33.07 12.21 -21.08
C ALA A 164 -32.53 13.26 -20.10
N GLU A 165 -33.33 14.27 -19.74
CA GLU A 165 -32.98 15.30 -18.76
C GLU A 165 -32.64 14.67 -17.39
N THR A 166 -33.43 13.69 -16.94
CA THR A 166 -33.20 12.99 -15.67
C THR A 166 -31.85 12.28 -15.67
N ILE A 167 -31.55 11.50 -16.71
CA ILE A 167 -30.27 10.77 -16.81
C ILE A 167 -29.10 11.76 -16.92
N LEU A 168 -29.19 12.72 -17.83
CA LEU A 168 -28.09 13.64 -18.14
C LEU A 168 -27.83 14.67 -17.05
N SER A 169 -28.72 14.79 -16.06
CA SER A 169 -28.45 15.55 -14.84
C SER A 169 -27.34 14.92 -13.97
N ALA A 170 -27.18 13.59 -14.04
CA ALA A 170 -26.25 12.82 -13.22
C ALA A 170 -25.11 12.15 -14.01
N VAL A 171 -25.31 11.95 -15.31
CA VAL A 171 -24.43 11.14 -16.17
C VAL A 171 -24.03 11.90 -17.44
N GLU A 172 -22.81 11.65 -17.91
CA GLU A 172 -22.35 11.94 -19.26
C GLU A 172 -21.99 10.63 -19.97
N PHE A 173 -22.18 10.57 -21.29
CA PHE A 173 -21.88 9.38 -22.08
C PHE A 173 -20.84 9.65 -23.16
N LEU A 174 -19.99 8.65 -23.38
CA LEU A 174 -19.27 8.44 -24.63
C LEU A 174 -19.84 7.16 -25.27
N VAL A 175 -20.44 7.26 -26.44
CA VAL A 175 -21.11 6.14 -27.10
C VAL A 175 -20.46 5.83 -28.44
N ILE A 176 -20.15 4.56 -28.69
CA ILE A 176 -19.72 4.05 -30.01
C ILE A 176 -20.73 2.96 -30.42
N PRO A 177 -21.79 3.30 -31.18
CA PRO A 177 -22.85 2.36 -31.50
C PRO A 177 -22.38 1.16 -32.34
N ARG A 178 -21.35 1.38 -33.18
CA ARG A 178 -20.78 0.36 -34.05
C ARG A 178 -19.26 0.45 -34.05
N TYR A 179 -18.63 -0.41 -33.26
CA TYR A 179 -17.17 -0.48 -33.12
C TYR A 179 -16.50 -1.03 -34.38
N ASN A 180 -17.04 -2.08 -35.00
CA ASN A 180 -16.47 -2.79 -36.16
C ASN A 180 -17.40 -2.70 -37.39
N PRO A 181 -17.43 -1.55 -38.10
CA PRO A 181 -18.33 -1.38 -39.24
C PRO A 181 -18.01 -2.31 -40.41
N ASP A 182 -16.74 -2.71 -40.59
CA ASP A 182 -16.33 -3.68 -41.61
C ASP A 182 -16.88 -5.07 -41.29
N GLY A 183 -16.79 -5.48 -40.02
CA GLY A 183 -17.38 -6.73 -39.55
C GLY A 183 -18.89 -6.77 -39.79
N VAL A 184 -19.61 -5.69 -39.50
CA VAL A 184 -21.06 -5.61 -39.69
C VAL A 184 -21.42 -5.69 -41.17
N ALA A 185 -20.64 -5.04 -42.04
CA ALA A 185 -20.86 -5.08 -43.49
C ALA A 185 -20.78 -6.50 -44.07
N TYR A 186 -19.92 -7.34 -43.49
CA TYR A 186 -19.73 -8.74 -43.89
C TYR A 186 -20.47 -9.75 -43.00
N PHE A 187 -21.26 -9.28 -42.03
CA PHE A 187 -21.89 -10.10 -40.98
C PHE A 187 -20.92 -11.11 -40.34
N GLN A 188 -19.72 -10.65 -40.01
CA GLN A 188 -18.65 -11.48 -39.49
C GLN A 188 -18.14 -11.01 -38.13
N ARG A 189 -17.54 -11.93 -37.39
CA ARG A 189 -17.00 -11.63 -36.06
C ARG A 189 -15.80 -10.68 -36.10
N PHE A 190 -14.91 -10.89 -37.07
CA PHE A 190 -13.58 -10.32 -37.10
C PHE A 190 -13.55 -8.96 -37.81
N MET A 191 -12.47 -8.20 -37.60
CA MET A 191 -12.14 -7.07 -38.48
C MET A 191 -11.81 -7.57 -39.90
N ALA A 192 -11.70 -6.68 -40.89
CA ALA A 192 -11.36 -7.05 -42.27
C ALA A 192 -10.03 -7.82 -42.37
N THR A 193 -9.06 -7.51 -41.51
CA THR A 193 -7.76 -8.21 -41.40
C THR A 193 -7.82 -9.59 -40.73
N GLY A 194 -8.98 -10.01 -40.23
CA GLY A 194 -9.16 -11.30 -39.55
C GLY A 194 -8.77 -11.30 -38.06
N LEU A 195 -8.41 -10.14 -37.49
CA LEU A 195 -8.21 -9.98 -36.04
C LEU A 195 -9.55 -9.93 -35.31
N ASP A 196 -9.65 -10.59 -34.16
CA ASP A 196 -10.79 -10.41 -33.25
C ASP A 196 -10.61 -9.08 -32.50
N PRO A 197 -11.49 -8.09 -32.72
CA PRO A 197 -11.38 -6.79 -32.06
C PRO A 197 -11.41 -6.93 -30.54
N ASN A 198 -12.23 -7.83 -29.99
CA ASN A 198 -12.35 -8.08 -28.56
C ASN A 198 -11.19 -8.94 -27.98
N ARG A 199 -10.15 -9.23 -28.77
CA ARG A 199 -8.88 -9.84 -28.34
C ARG A 199 -7.68 -8.94 -28.63
N ASP A 200 -7.89 -7.75 -29.19
CA ASP A 200 -6.80 -6.86 -29.59
C ASP A 200 -6.40 -5.85 -28.50
N HIS A 201 -7.09 -5.84 -27.36
CA HIS A 201 -6.95 -4.81 -26.33
C HIS A 201 -5.70 -4.93 -25.43
N VAL A 202 -4.96 -6.04 -25.55
CA VAL A 202 -3.63 -6.21 -24.94
C VAL A 202 -2.54 -5.93 -25.97
N LYS A 203 -2.61 -6.62 -27.11
CA LYS A 203 -1.59 -6.59 -28.15
C LYS A 203 -1.65 -5.33 -29.02
N LEU A 204 -2.77 -4.60 -29.04
CA LEU A 204 -3.05 -3.36 -29.77
C LEU A 204 -2.44 -3.35 -31.17
N ARG A 205 -2.73 -4.39 -31.96
CA ARG A 205 -2.17 -4.55 -33.30
C ARG A 205 -2.97 -3.75 -34.33
N SER A 206 -4.27 -3.63 -34.13
CA SER A 206 -5.15 -2.79 -34.96
C SER A 206 -5.05 -1.33 -34.51
N GLN A 207 -4.85 -0.44 -35.50
CA GLN A 207 -4.84 1.00 -35.27
C GLN A 207 -6.23 1.49 -34.82
N GLN A 208 -7.30 0.92 -35.37
CA GLN A 208 -8.69 1.19 -34.95
C GLN A 208 -8.90 0.90 -33.46
N THR A 209 -8.45 -0.26 -32.97
CA THR A 209 -8.53 -0.58 -31.54
C THR A 209 -7.72 0.40 -30.69
N TYR A 210 -6.52 0.77 -31.15
CA TYR A 210 -5.67 1.74 -30.47
C TYR A 210 -6.37 3.12 -30.33
N ASP A 211 -6.95 3.62 -31.41
CA ASP A 211 -7.58 4.94 -31.46
C ASP A 211 -8.88 5.00 -30.64
N ILE A 212 -9.71 3.96 -30.73
CA ILE A 212 -10.92 3.84 -29.90
C ILE A 212 -10.55 3.78 -28.41
N LYS A 213 -9.48 3.06 -28.05
CA LYS A 213 -9.01 3.05 -26.67
C LYS A 213 -8.58 4.43 -26.19
N ALA A 214 -7.94 5.22 -27.04
CA ALA A 214 -7.52 6.58 -26.69
C ALA A 214 -8.74 7.47 -26.35
N LEU A 215 -9.87 7.31 -27.05
CA LEU A 215 -11.12 8.02 -26.73
C LEU A 215 -11.59 7.69 -25.30
N ASN A 216 -11.65 6.41 -24.94
CA ASN A 216 -12.05 6.00 -23.59
C ASN A 216 -11.04 6.45 -22.52
N VAL A 217 -9.73 6.40 -22.80
CA VAL A 217 -8.69 6.93 -21.88
C VAL A 217 -8.90 8.42 -21.61
N ALA A 218 -9.21 9.20 -22.64
CA ALA A 218 -9.48 10.64 -22.53
C ALA A 218 -10.77 10.92 -21.75
N PHE A 219 -11.81 10.10 -21.97
CA PHE A 219 -13.07 10.20 -21.25
C PHE A 219 -12.95 9.77 -19.78
N ASN A 220 -12.06 8.82 -19.48
CA ASN A 220 -11.81 8.27 -18.14
C ASN A 220 -13.08 7.72 -17.47
N ALA A 221 -13.81 6.87 -18.21
CA ALA A 221 -15.11 6.32 -17.82
C ALA A 221 -15.13 5.73 -16.40
N HIS A 222 -16.24 5.92 -15.70
CA HIS A 222 -16.55 5.28 -14.42
C HIS A 222 -17.21 3.92 -14.64
N ILE A 223 -18.06 3.82 -15.67
CA ILE A 223 -18.79 2.61 -16.03
C ILE A 223 -18.59 2.34 -17.52
N SER A 224 -18.40 1.09 -17.93
CA SER A 224 -18.53 0.67 -19.32
C SER A 224 -19.54 -0.45 -19.51
N ILE A 225 -20.21 -0.42 -20.66
CA ILE A 225 -21.20 -1.41 -21.08
C ILE A 225 -20.84 -1.85 -22.50
N ASP A 226 -20.51 -3.13 -22.65
CA ASP A 226 -20.19 -3.75 -23.93
C ASP A 226 -21.28 -4.74 -24.33
N CYS A 227 -21.95 -4.44 -25.43
CA CYS A 227 -23.11 -5.19 -25.91
C CYS A 227 -22.72 -6.17 -27.02
N HIS A 228 -22.77 -7.47 -26.70
CA HIS A 228 -22.45 -8.63 -27.54
C HIS A 228 -23.65 -9.56 -27.70
N GLU A 229 -23.47 -10.58 -28.54
CA GLU A 229 -24.35 -11.73 -28.61
C GLU A 229 -23.58 -13.05 -28.47
N TYR A 230 -24.17 -14.04 -27.80
CA TYR A 230 -23.58 -15.37 -27.69
C TYR A 230 -24.19 -16.35 -28.69
N ASN A 231 -23.51 -17.49 -28.89
CA ASN A 231 -23.95 -18.58 -29.78
C ASN A 231 -25.22 -19.27 -29.29
N ALA A 232 -26.33 -18.96 -29.95
CA ALA A 232 -27.67 -19.42 -29.60
C ALA A 232 -27.85 -20.95 -29.79
N PRO A 233 -27.58 -21.56 -30.97
CA PRO A 233 -27.78 -22.99 -31.20
C PRO A 233 -26.60 -23.85 -30.71
N ARG A 234 -25.94 -23.45 -29.61
CA ARG A 234 -24.89 -24.29 -29.00
C ARG A 234 -25.54 -25.50 -28.35
N ALA A 235 -25.20 -26.69 -28.83
CA ALA A 235 -25.65 -27.95 -28.25
C ALA A 235 -24.76 -28.38 -27.07
N PHE A 236 -25.38 -29.00 -26.06
CA PHE A 236 -24.75 -29.51 -24.86
C PHE A 236 -25.21 -30.93 -24.54
N GLY A 237 -24.43 -31.63 -23.72
CA GLY A 237 -24.71 -32.99 -23.27
C GLY A 237 -24.09 -34.05 -24.19
N PRO A 238 -24.05 -35.31 -23.73
CA PRO A 238 -23.47 -36.40 -24.51
C PRO A 238 -24.24 -36.69 -25.81
N ASP A 239 -25.55 -36.40 -25.83
CA ASP A 239 -26.43 -36.59 -26.98
C ASP A 239 -26.60 -35.31 -27.81
N GLU A 240 -25.95 -34.20 -27.42
CA GLU A 240 -26.05 -32.88 -28.06
C GLU A 240 -27.51 -32.42 -28.23
N ASP A 241 -28.37 -32.72 -27.26
CA ASP A 241 -29.83 -32.53 -27.32
C ASP A 241 -30.34 -31.38 -26.43
N LEU A 242 -29.44 -30.60 -25.84
CA LEU A 242 -29.75 -29.47 -24.97
C LEU A 242 -29.12 -28.18 -25.50
N THR A 243 -29.80 -27.04 -25.34
CA THR A 243 -29.27 -25.72 -25.70
C THR A 243 -29.59 -24.66 -24.65
N THR A 244 -28.96 -23.49 -24.78
CA THR A 244 -29.17 -22.37 -23.84
C THR A 244 -30.62 -21.89 -23.84
N SER A 245 -31.13 -21.52 -22.67
CA SER A 245 -32.48 -20.96 -22.51
C SER A 245 -32.50 -19.45 -22.28
N GLN A 246 -31.36 -18.85 -21.91
CA GLN A 246 -31.29 -17.45 -21.50
C GLN A 246 -31.53 -16.50 -22.68
N ASP A 247 -32.13 -15.35 -22.41
CA ASP A 247 -32.30 -14.27 -23.39
C ASP A 247 -31.09 -13.33 -23.40
N GLY A 248 -30.58 -13.05 -22.21
CA GLY A 248 -29.37 -12.26 -21.99
C GLY A 248 -28.54 -12.84 -20.86
N GLN A 249 -27.24 -12.92 -21.08
CA GLN A 249 -26.26 -13.23 -20.05
C GLN A 249 -25.44 -11.98 -19.77
N PHE A 250 -25.09 -11.73 -18.51
CA PHE A 250 -24.31 -10.54 -18.17
C PHE A 250 -23.31 -10.84 -17.06
N SER A 251 -22.17 -10.17 -17.06
CA SER A 251 -21.18 -10.29 -15.98
C SER A 251 -20.37 -9.02 -15.85
N ALA A 252 -20.12 -8.64 -14.60
CA ALA A 252 -19.15 -7.59 -14.31
C ALA A 252 -17.74 -8.12 -14.50
N PHE A 253 -16.83 -7.27 -14.97
CA PHE A 253 -15.41 -7.57 -14.96
C PHE A 253 -14.92 -7.59 -13.52
N LYS A 254 -14.28 -8.69 -13.14
CA LYS A 254 -13.98 -9.01 -11.74
C LYS A 254 -12.54 -9.46 -11.50
N ASN A 255 -11.60 -9.06 -12.37
CA ASN A 255 -10.17 -9.22 -12.17
C ASN A 255 -9.80 -8.82 -10.72
N MET A 256 -8.96 -9.61 -10.06
CA MET A 256 -8.72 -9.42 -8.63
C MET A 256 -7.88 -8.17 -8.28
N ASN A 257 -7.24 -7.54 -9.27
CA ASN A 257 -6.61 -6.21 -9.14
C ASN A 257 -7.62 -5.05 -9.27
N ILE A 258 -8.90 -5.31 -9.50
CA ILE A 258 -9.98 -4.33 -9.35
C ILE A 258 -10.33 -4.22 -7.87
N HIS A 259 -10.41 -2.98 -7.38
CA HIS A 259 -10.66 -2.69 -5.97
C HIS A 259 -11.89 -3.46 -5.46
N PRO A 260 -11.82 -4.16 -4.32
CA PRO A 260 -12.88 -5.05 -3.86
C PRO A 260 -14.23 -4.34 -3.68
N ARG A 261 -14.23 -3.05 -3.31
CA ARG A 261 -15.47 -2.25 -3.19
C ARG A 261 -16.16 -2.02 -4.54
N ILE A 262 -15.40 -1.89 -5.63
CA ILE A 262 -15.96 -1.78 -6.99
C ILE A 262 -16.58 -3.11 -7.39
N ARG A 263 -15.85 -4.22 -7.19
CA ARG A 263 -16.37 -5.57 -7.48
C ARG A 263 -17.64 -5.89 -6.68
N SER A 264 -17.68 -5.53 -5.40
CA SER A 264 -18.89 -5.71 -4.57
C SER A 264 -20.06 -4.84 -5.01
N LEU A 265 -19.81 -3.62 -5.48
CA LEU A 265 -20.85 -2.73 -6.00
C LEU A 265 -21.44 -3.29 -7.31
N ALA A 266 -20.58 -3.77 -8.21
CA ALA A 266 -21.00 -4.39 -9.46
C ALA A 266 -21.78 -5.70 -9.23
N GLU A 267 -21.20 -6.67 -8.52
CA GLU A 267 -21.84 -7.98 -8.27
C GLU A 267 -23.02 -7.94 -7.30
N GLY A 268 -23.21 -6.83 -6.59
CA GLY A 268 -24.38 -6.59 -5.74
C GLY A 268 -25.41 -5.76 -6.47
N ILE A 269 -25.43 -4.45 -6.16
CA ILE A 269 -26.50 -3.53 -6.57
C ILE A 269 -26.75 -3.55 -8.08
N PHE A 270 -25.71 -3.51 -8.91
CA PHE A 270 -25.89 -3.48 -10.36
C PHE A 270 -26.37 -4.82 -10.91
N ALA A 271 -25.72 -5.93 -10.57
CA ALA A 271 -26.10 -7.26 -11.06
C ALA A 271 -27.53 -7.65 -10.62
N ASP A 272 -27.89 -7.36 -9.37
CA ASP A 272 -29.22 -7.62 -8.82
C ASP A 272 -30.31 -6.81 -9.55
N ASN A 273 -30.03 -5.54 -9.86
CA ASN A 273 -30.98 -4.68 -10.58
C ASN A 273 -31.12 -5.07 -12.06
N ILE A 274 -30.05 -5.53 -12.71
CA ILE A 274 -30.14 -6.07 -14.08
C ILE A 274 -31.01 -7.33 -14.09
N ALA A 275 -30.76 -8.27 -13.17
CA ALA A 275 -31.56 -9.48 -13.02
C ALA A 275 -33.05 -9.15 -12.82
N ALA A 276 -33.35 -8.24 -11.88
CA ALA A 276 -34.73 -7.82 -11.61
C ALA A 276 -35.40 -7.18 -12.84
N ALA A 277 -34.70 -6.29 -13.56
CA ALA A 277 -35.24 -5.67 -14.76
C ALA A 277 -35.51 -6.69 -15.90
N MET A 278 -34.67 -7.72 -16.02
CA MET A 278 -34.88 -8.80 -16.98
C MET A 278 -36.07 -9.69 -16.58
N ASP A 279 -36.19 -10.04 -15.29
CA ASP A 279 -37.33 -10.80 -14.77
C ASP A 279 -38.66 -10.04 -14.98
N ASP A 280 -38.69 -8.73 -14.70
CA ASP A 280 -39.85 -7.86 -14.92
C ASP A 280 -40.23 -7.77 -16.41
N ALA A 281 -39.27 -7.87 -17.32
CA ALA A 281 -39.48 -7.89 -18.77
C ALA A 281 -39.85 -9.29 -19.32
N GLY A 282 -39.92 -10.33 -18.48
CA GLY A 282 -40.16 -11.71 -18.93
C GLY A 282 -39.01 -12.27 -19.77
N LEU A 283 -37.79 -11.84 -19.48
CA LEU A 283 -36.55 -12.25 -20.15
C LEU A 283 -35.71 -13.11 -19.19
N ARG A 284 -35.38 -14.33 -19.60
CA ARG A 284 -34.52 -15.22 -18.81
C ARG A 284 -33.09 -14.69 -18.81
N HIS A 285 -32.46 -14.73 -17.65
CA HIS A 285 -31.09 -14.23 -17.49
C HIS A 285 -30.18 -15.23 -16.77
N SER A 286 -28.89 -14.97 -16.87
CA SER A 286 -27.87 -15.64 -16.07
C SER A 286 -26.57 -14.83 -16.05
N PRO A 287 -25.62 -15.18 -15.17
CA PRO A 287 -24.23 -14.82 -15.39
C PRO A 287 -23.76 -15.31 -16.77
N TYR A 288 -22.85 -14.58 -17.42
CA TYR A 288 -22.19 -15.06 -18.63
C TYR A 288 -21.24 -16.20 -18.30
N VAL A 289 -21.32 -17.29 -19.08
CA VAL A 289 -20.60 -18.53 -18.81
C VAL A 289 -19.88 -19.05 -20.04
N VAL A 290 -18.70 -19.64 -19.81
CA VAL A 290 -17.98 -20.42 -20.79
C VAL A 290 -18.14 -21.90 -20.47
N ALA A 291 -18.63 -22.67 -21.43
CA ALA A 291 -18.77 -24.11 -21.27
C ALA A 291 -17.53 -24.87 -21.74
N ALA A 292 -17.12 -25.87 -20.96
CA ALA A 292 -16.00 -26.75 -21.32
C ALA A 292 -16.36 -27.69 -22.47
N SER A 293 -15.34 -28.12 -23.24
CA SER A 293 -15.47 -29.12 -24.29
C SER A 293 -15.35 -30.53 -23.72
N THR A 294 -16.20 -30.89 -22.77
CA THR A 294 -16.25 -32.21 -22.11
C THR A 294 -17.58 -32.91 -22.33
N PRO A 295 -17.66 -34.25 -22.26
CA PRO A 295 -18.92 -34.99 -22.36
C PRO A 295 -19.92 -34.62 -21.25
N GLU A 296 -19.42 -34.27 -20.07
CA GLU A 296 -20.21 -33.72 -18.97
C GLU A 296 -20.35 -32.20 -19.14
N ILE A 297 -21.57 -31.69 -18.94
CA ILE A 297 -21.86 -30.26 -19.04
C ILE A 297 -21.26 -29.55 -17.82
N SER A 298 -20.28 -28.70 -18.05
CA SER A 298 -19.67 -27.85 -17.03
C SER A 298 -19.55 -26.43 -17.54
N PHE A 299 -19.87 -25.48 -16.65
CA PHE A 299 -19.84 -24.04 -16.94
C PHE A 299 -18.86 -23.36 -16.00
N THR A 300 -18.14 -22.38 -16.50
CA THR A 300 -17.33 -21.47 -15.69
C THR A 300 -17.84 -20.06 -15.90
N GLU A 301 -18.15 -19.38 -14.81
CA GLU A 301 -18.50 -17.97 -14.83
C GLU A 301 -17.39 -17.16 -15.50
N PHE A 302 -17.75 -16.30 -16.43
CA PHE A 302 -16.77 -15.58 -17.22
C PHE A 302 -15.93 -14.63 -16.36
N VAL A 303 -14.61 -14.70 -16.57
CA VAL A 303 -13.62 -13.70 -16.18
C VAL A 303 -12.65 -13.58 -17.32
N THR A 304 -12.27 -12.36 -17.65
CA THR A 304 -11.22 -12.09 -18.62
C THR A 304 -10.34 -10.96 -18.12
N ASP A 305 -9.08 -11.03 -18.54
CA ASP A 305 -8.07 -10.01 -18.33
C ASP A 305 -7.64 -9.40 -19.69
N ASN A 306 -8.21 -9.83 -20.83
CA ASN A 306 -7.71 -9.51 -22.18
C ASN A 306 -8.73 -8.94 -23.18
N ASN A 307 -9.98 -8.72 -22.75
CA ASN A 307 -11.06 -8.13 -23.57
C ASN A 307 -11.08 -6.59 -23.50
N GLY A 308 -11.96 -5.97 -24.29
CA GLY A 308 -12.11 -4.51 -24.42
C GLY A 308 -12.28 -3.76 -23.13
N ASP A 309 -13.25 -4.19 -22.33
CA ASP A 309 -13.77 -3.42 -21.20
C ASP A 309 -13.02 -3.67 -19.90
N ASP A 310 -12.13 -4.67 -19.90
CA ASP A 310 -11.13 -4.82 -18.84
C ASP A 310 -10.25 -3.55 -18.74
N GLN A 311 -10.23 -2.73 -19.80
CA GLN A 311 -9.71 -1.36 -19.73
C GLN A 311 -10.30 -0.53 -18.59
N VAL A 312 -11.63 -0.46 -18.51
CA VAL A 312 -12.32 0.35 -17.49
C VAL A 312 -12.22 -0.34 -16.14
N GLY A 313 -12.39 -1.67 -16.11
CA GLY A 313 -12.20 -2.50 -14.91
C GLY A 313 -10.85 -2.26 -14.23
N LEU A 314 -9.74 -2.52 -14.93
CA LEU A 314 -8.37 -2.32 -14.42
C LEU A 314 -8.01 -0.83 -14.21
N SER A 315 -8.76 0.11 -14.79
CA SER A 315 -8.68 1.53 -14.46
C SER A 315 -9.47 1.89 -13.18
N GLN A 316 -9.89 0.88 -12.42
CA GLN A 316 -10.71 0.99 -11.22
C GLN A 316 -12.06 1.65 -11.54
N GLY A 317 -12.81 1.05 -12.47
CA GLY A 317 -14.20 1.38 -12.80
C GLY A 317 -15.06 0.11 -12.85
N ILE A 318 -16.36 0.29 -13.05
CA ILE A 318 -17.30 -0.82 -13.29
C ILE A 318 -17.30 -1.11 -14.79
N ALA A 319 -17.21 -2.37 -15.17
CA ALA A 319 -17.36 -2.77 -16.57
C ALA A 319 -18.29 -3.97 -16.64
N TYR A 320 -19.22 -3.96 -17.58
CA TYR A 320 -20.14 -5.06 -17.87
C TYR A 320 -19.98 -5.54 -19.30
N LEU A 321 -19.90 -6.86 -19.43
CA LEU A 321 -20.17 -7.54 -20.69
C LEU A 321 -21.64 -8.01 -20.66
N SER A 322 -22.39 -7.69 -21.70
CA SER A 322 -23.75 -8.15 -21.96
C SER A 322 -23.77 -9.00 -23.21
N GLU A 323 -24.42 -10.16 -23.15
CA GLU A 323 -24.40 -11.19 -24.19
C GLU A 323 -25.84 -11.64 -24.44
N THR A 324 -26.49 -11.14 -25.50
CA THR A 324 -27.85 -11.59 -25.86
C THR A 324 -27.81 -12.83 -26.76
N ARG A 325 -28.87 -13.63 -26.76
CA ARG A 325 -28.90 -14.90 -27.50
C ARG A 325 -29.06 -14.69 -29.01
N GLY A 326 -28.01 -14.62 -29.83
CA GLY A 326 -28.23 -14.36 -31.26
C GLY A 326 -27.18 -14.66 -32.32
N ILE A 327 -25.94 -15.05 -31.98
CA ILE A 327 -25.01 -15.54 -33.01
C ILE A 327 -25.66 -16.75 -33.73
N ARG A 328 -25.60 -16.74 -35.07
CA ARG A 328 -26.22 -17.70 -36.02
C ARG A 328 -27.73 -17.59 -36.22
N LEU A 329 -28.45 -16.71 -35.51
CA LEU A 329 -29.90 -16.60 -35.67
C LEU A 329 -30.34 -15.67 -36.81
N ALA A 330 -29.42 -14.87 -37.37
CA ALA A 330 -29.74 -13.87 -38.41
C ALA A 330 -30.85 -12.92 -37.92
N ASP A 331 -32.04 -12.93 -38.53
CA ASP A 331 -33.22 -12.13 -38.20
C ASP A 331 -34.17 -12.79 -37.17
N GLN A 332 -33.95 -14.05 -36.79
CA GLN A 332 -34.84 -14.75 -35.86
C GLN A 332 -34.80 -14.10 -34.46
N HIS A 333 -35.98 -13.94 -33.85
CA HIS A 333 -36.19 -13.33 -32.52
C HIS A 333 -35.55 -11.93 -32.37
N PHE A 334 -35.32 -11.20 -33.46
CA PHE A 334 -34.48 -10.00 -33.43
C PHE A 334 -34.99 -8.91 -32.48
N LYS A 335 -36.30 -8.63 -32.46
CA LYS A 335 -36.89 -7.69 -31.50
C LYS A 335 -36.62 -8.10 -30.05
N ARG A 336 -36.80 -9.38 -29.72
CA ARG A 336 -36.55 -9.92 -28.36
C ARG A 336 -35.09 -9.78 -27.94
N ARG A 337 -34.15 -10.01 -28.86
CA ARG A 337 -32.71 -9.85 -28.60
C ARG A 337 -32.34 -8.40 -28.34
N VAL A 338 -32.81 -7.48 -29.18
CA VAL A 338 -32.57 -6.04 -29.00
C VAL A 338 -33.24 -5.52 -27.73
N ALA A 339 -34.44 -6.00 -27.41
CA ALA A 339 -35.11 -5.70 -26.15
C ALA A 339 -34.32 -6.17 -24.93
N ALA A 340 -33.74 -7.37 -24.97
CA ALA A 340 -32.90 -7.87 -23.88
C ALA A 340 -31.66 -6.99 -23.67
N GLY A 341 -30.98 -6.61 -24.75
CA GLY A 341 -29.85 -5.69 -24.68
C GLY A 341 -30.25 -4.32 -24.12
N LEU A 342 -31.36 -3.75 -24.60
CA LEU A 342 -31.88 -2.47 -24.13
C LEU A 342 -32.26 -2.51 -22.64
N THR A 343 -32.89 -3.59 -22.17
CA THR A 343 -33.24 -3.79 -20.77
C THR A 343 -31.99 -3.79 -19.89
N ILE A 344 -30.91 -4.48 -20.30
CA ILE A 344 -29.64 -4.49 -19.57
C ILE A 344 -29.00 -3.10 -19.54
N ILE A 345 -28.94 -2.40 -20.69
CA ILE A 345 -28.40 -1.02 -20.77
C ILE A 345 -29.15 -0.10 -19.81
N ARG A 346 -30.49 -0.09 -19.88
CA ARG A 346 -31.33 0.76 -19.02
C ARG A 346 -31.17 0.41 -17.55
N ALA A 347 -31.13 -0.86 -17.19
CA ALA A 347 -30.94 -1.27 -15.80
C ALA A 347 -29.60 -0.76 -15.21
N ILE A 348 -28.51 -0.82 -15.99
CA ILE A 348 -27.21 -0.28 -15.56
C ILE A 348 -27.27 1.25 -15.42
N VAL A 349 -27.82 1.95 -16.42
CA VAL A 349 -27.91 3.43 -16.42
C VAL A 349 -28.80 3.92 -15.29
N ASP A 350 -30.00 3.37 -15.16
CA ASP A 350 -30.98 3.76 -14.14
C ASP A 350 -30.42 3.48 -12.73
N THR A 351 -29.68 2.37 -12.55
CA THR A 351 -28.97 2.07 -11.30
C THR A 351 -27.88 3.11 -11.00
N ALA A 352 -27.10 3.49 -12.01
CA ALA A 352 -26.07 4.52 -11.84
C ALA A 352 -26.67 5.88 -11.47
N VAL A 353 -27.75 6.29 -12.13
CA VAL A 353 -28.47 7.55 -11.83
C VAL A 353 -29.07 7.52 -10.44
N ALA A 354 -29.74 6.43 -10.04
CA ALA A 354 -30.34 6.29 -8.73
C ALA A 354 -29.33 6.34 -7.57
N ASN A 355 -28.07 6.00 -7.84
CA ASN A 355 -26.98 5.96 -6.86
C ASN A 355 -25.83 6.92 -7.19
N ALA A 356 -26.11 8.01 -7.91
CA ALA A 356 -25.08 8.80 -8.59
C ALA A 356 -23.94 9.27 -7.69
N GLU A 357 -24.27 9.90 -6.56
CA GLU A 357 -23.28 10.40 -5.59
C GLU A 357 -22.46 9.26 -4.97
N GLU A 358 -23.10 8.12 -4.63
CA GLU A 358 -22.42 6.99 -4.02
C GLU A 358 -21.47 6.30 -5.00
N VAL A 359 -21.93 6.05 -6.22
CA VAL A 359 -21.14 5.40 -7.28
C VAL A 359 -19.94 6.27 -7.65
N PHE A 360 -20.14 7.57 -7.89
CA PHE A 360 -19.06 8.50 -8.22
C PHE A 360 -18.02 8.56 -7.11
N ASN A 361 -18.45 8.84 -5.87
CA ASN A 361 -17.53 8.97 -4.73
C ASN A 361 -16.81 7.66 -4.41
N LEU A 362 -17.48 6.51 -4.55
CA LEU A 362 -16.86 5.21 -4.34
C LEU A 362 -15.78 4.96 -5.38
N ILE A 363 -16.06 5.20 -6.66
CA ILE A 363 -15.08 4.99 -7.72
C ILE A 363 -13.88 5.94 -7.56
N GLU A 364 -14.10 7.24 -7.39
CA GLU A 364 -13.00 8.20 -7.24
C GLU A 364 -12.17 7.96 -5.98
N SER A 365 -12.80 7.68 -4.82
CA SER A 365 -12.05 7.32 -3.61
C SER A 365 -11.25 6.02 -3.76
N THR A 366 -11.80 5.02 -4.45
CA THR A 366 -11.09 3.75 -4.66
C THR A 366 -9.96 3.86 -5.69
N ARG A 367 -10.05 4.77 -6.66
CA ARG A 367 -8.94 5.13 -7.55
C ARG A 367 -7.76 5.71 -6.77
N GLU A 368 -8.04 6.66 -5.86
CA GLU A 368 -7.02 7.23 -4.96
C GLU A 368 -6.44 6.17 -4.00
N GLU A 369 -7.29 5.38 -3.35
CA GLU A 369 -6.89 4.28 -2.45
C GLU A 369 -6.02 3.26 -3.19
N TYR A 370 -6.38 2.88 -4.43
CA TYR A 370 -5.63 1.91 -5.24
C TYR A 370 -4.26 2.42 -5.68
N ALA A 371 -4.16 3.68 -6.09
CA ALA A 371 -2.88 4.32 -6.42
C ALA A 371 -1.95 4.39 -5.20
N GLN A 372 -2.51 4.48 -4.00
CA GLN A 372 -1.78 4.61 -2.75
C GLN A 372 -1.52 3.27 -2.04
N SER A 373 -2.16 2.19 -2.49
CA SER A 373 -2.13 0.89 -1.84
C SER A 373 -0.76 0.22 -1.93
N ASP A 374 -0.39 -0.46 -0.84
CA ASP A 374 0.77 -1.36 -0.74
C ASP A 374 0.33 -2.84 -0.80
N ASP A 375 -0.91 -3.11 -1.20
CA ASP A 375 -1.44 -4.48 -1.34
C ASP A 375 -0.66 -5.26 -2.42
N GLU A 376 -0.63 -6.59 -2.26
CA GLU A 376 -0.01 -7.47 -3.26
C GLU A 376 -0.77 -7.38 -4.59
N ILE A 377 -0.01 -7.44 -5.69
CA ILE A 377 -0.55 -7.58 -7.04
C ILE A 377 -0.91 -9.05 -7.27
N ILE A 378 -2.02 -9.29 -7.98
CA ILE A 378 -2.52 -10.65 -8.24
C ILE A 378 -2.29 -10.94 -9.72
N LEU A 379 -1.47 -11.94 -10.03
CA LEU A 379 -1.10 -12.28 -11.41
C LEU A 379 -2.01 -13.34 -12.02
N LEU A 380 -2.35 -14.34 -11.21
CA LEU A 380 -3.20 -15.46 -11.61
C LEU A 380 -4.30 -15.68 -10.59
N SER A 381 -5.48 -16.05 -11.08
CA SER A 381 -6.62 -16.43 -10.27
C SER A 381 -7.28 -17.68 -10.82
N ALA A 382 -8.04 -18.39 -9.98
CA ALA A 382 -8.76 -19.59 -10.37
C ALA A 382 -10.20 -19.58 -9.82
N PRO A 383 -11.17 -20.12 -10.60
CA PRO A 383 -12.54 -20.28 -10.13
C PRO A 383 -12.63 -21.26 -8.97
N ARG A 384 -13.62 -21.05 -8.10
CA ARG A 384 -13.97 -21.99 -7.03
C ARG A 384 -14.93 -23.04 -7.57
N PRO A 385 -14.64 -24.34 -7.43
CA PRO A 385 -15.57 -25.38 -7.85
C PRO A 385 -16.81 -25.36 -6.95
N THR A 386 -17.98 -25.30 -7.58
CA THR A 386 -19.31 -25.30 -6.96
C THR A 386 -20.26 -26.13 -7.80
N ASN A 387 -21.46 -26.41 -7.29
CA ASN A 387 -22.53 -27.05 -8.06
C ASN A 387 -23.73 -26.11 -8.12
N ILE A 388 -24.31 -25.96 -9.30
CA ILE A 388 -25.51 -25.15 -9.55
C ILE A 388 -26.48 -25.92 -10.43
N THR A 389 -27.75 -25.52 -10.45
CA THR A 389 -28.72 -25.97 -11.44
C THR A 389 -28.86 -24.92 -12.52
N TRP A 390 -28.89 -25.33 -13.79
CA TRP A 390 -28.97 -24.42 -14.92
C TRP A 390 -30.10 -24.83 -15.88
N PRO A 391 -31.04 -23.92 -16.20
CA PRO A 391 -32.12 -24.23 -17.12
C PRO A 391 -31.61 -24.23 -18.57
N LEU A 392 -31.87 -25.32 -19.28
CA LEU A 392 -31.59 -25.52 -20.71
C LEU A 392 -32.86 -25.91 -21.47
N VAL A 393 -32.90 -25.69 -22.77
CA VAL A 393 -33.99 -26.13 -23.66
C VAL A 393 -33.61 -27.44 -24.30
N SER A 394 -34.50 -28.43 -24.31
CA SER A 394 -34.31 -29.64 -25.10
C SER A 394 -34.55 -29.35 -26.58
N LEU A 395 -33.57 -29.66 -27.42
CA LEU A 395 -33.68 -29.61 -28.87
C LEU A 395 -34.67 -30.64 -29.42
N THR A 396 -34.98 -31.70 -28.67
CA THR A 396 -35.89 -32.77 -29.12
C THR A 396 -37.36 -32.35 -29.09
N ASN A 397 -37.78 -31.58 -28.07
CA ASN A 397 -39.19 -31.28 -27.84
C ASN A 397 -39.47 -29.84 -27.36
N GLY A 398 -38.44 -29.00 -27.21
CA GLY A 398 -38.57 -27.62 -26.74
C GLY A 398 -38.81 -27.47 -25.23
N SER A 399 -38.81 -28.53 -24.43
CA SER A 399 -39.06 -28.42 -22.98
C SER A 399 -37.88 -27.79 -22.24
N LEU A 400 -38.17 -26.97 -21.21
CA LEU A 400 -37.17 -26.49 -20.27
C LEU A 400 -36.79 -27.57 -19.27
N ILE A 401 -35.49 -27.79 -19.10
CA ILE A 401 -34.91 -28.81 -18.24
C ILE A 401 -33.87 -28.17 -17.33
N ASP A 402 -34.03 -28.38 -16.02
CA ASP A 402 -33.07 -27.99 -15.01
C ASP A 402 -31.95 -29.03 -14.90
N VAL A 403 -30.75 -28.65 -15.33
CA VAL A 403 -29.59 -29.55 -15.39
C VAL A 403 -28.61 -29.22 -14.27
N PRO A 404 -28.15 -30.21 -13.47
CA PRO A 404 -27.07 -30.00 -12.52
C PRO A 404 -25.74 -29.78 -13.26
N ILE A 405 -25.08 -28.67 -12.96
CA ILE A 405 -23.84 -28.24 -13.60
C ILE A 405 -22.72 -28.16 -12.57
N ALA A 406 -21.59 -28.77 -12.88
CA ALA A 406 -20.32 -28.47 -12.22
C ALA A 406 -19.89 -27.05 -12.62
N PHE A 407 -19.87 -26.14 -11.66
CA PHE A 407 -19.76 -24.71 -11.89
C PHE A 407 -18.46 -24.11 -11.34
N GLY A 408 -17.66 -23.52 -12.21
CA GLY A 408 -16.51 -22.69 -11.83
C GLY A 408 -16.97 -21.30 -11.43
N ASN A 409 -17.11 -21.05 -10.12
CA ASN A 409 -17.57 -19.78 -9.57
C ASN A 409 -16.41 -18.79 -9.42
N ASN A 410 -16.50 -17.64 -10.09
CA ASN A 410 -15.49 -16.58 -10.05
C ASN A 410 -15.91 -15.37 -9.19
N THR A 411 -17.01 -15.51 -8.44
CA THR A 411 -17.59 -14.46 -7.59
C THR A 411 -17.57 -14.84 -6.11
N PRO A 412 -16.44 -14.63 -5.40
CA PRO A 412 -15.11 -14.24 -5.92
C PRO A 412 -14.24 -15.44 -6.34
N ALA A 413 -13.26 -15.19 -7.22
CA ALA A 413 -12.19 -16.12 -7.56
C ALA A 413 -11.15 -16.24 -6.43
N ASN A 414 -10.32 -17.29 -6.48
CA ASN A 414 -9.17 -17.48 -5.60
C ASN A 414 -7.90 -16.93 -6.26
N ALA A 415 -7.09 -16.16 -5.52
CA ALA A 415 -5.76 -15.78 -5.98
C ALA A 415 -4.84 -17.01 -5.98
N VAL A 416 -4.16 -17.25 -7.09
CA VAL A 416 -3.24 -18.38 -7.30
C VAL A 416 -1.79 -17.94 -7.20
N LEU A 417 -1.47 -16.81 -7.82
CA LEU A 417 -0.13 -16.22 -7.80
C LEU A 417 -0.23 -14.74 -7.44
N THR A 418 0.44 -14.34 -6.36
CA THR A 418 0.54 -12.94 -5.92
C THR A 418 2.00 -12.52 -5.82
N ARG A 419 2.25 -11.21 -5.94
CA ARG A 419 3.57 -10.61 -5.75
C ARG A 419 3.47 -9.31 -4.96
N PRO A 420 4.53 -8.90 -4.26
CA PRO A 420 4.62 -7.54 -3.74
C PRO A 420 4.47 -6.52 -4.87
N ARG A 421 3.74 -5.42 -4.61
CA ARG A 421 3.67 -4.29 -5.52
C ARG A 421 5.06 -3.66 -5.66
N PRO A 422 5.61 -3.53 -6.88
CA PRO A 422 6.89 -2.83 -7.06
C PRO A 422 6.70 -1.33 -6.86
N GLU A 423 7.77 -0.59 -6.57
CA GLU A 423 7.70 0.89 -6.59
C GLU A 423 7.47 1.37 -8.02
N ALA A 424 8.21 0.80 -8.97
CA ALA A 424 8.07 1.10 -10.38
C ALA A 424 8.56 -0.03 -11.26
N TYR A 425 8.13 -0.02 -12.52
CA TYR A 425 8.78 -0.77 -13.60
C TYR A 425 9.74 0.14 -14.35
N ILE A 426 10.87 -0.42 -14.80
CA ILE A 426 11.85 0.30 -15.60
C ILE A 426 12.29 -0.56 -16.79
N PHE A 427 12.37 0.03 -17.99
CA PHE A 427 12.87 -0.68 -19.16
C PHE A 427 13.53 0.27 -20.17
N SER A 428 14.33 -0.30 -21.06
CA SER A 428 15.16 0.44 -22.02
C SER A 428 14.34 1.36 -22.92
N ALA A 429 14.92 2.50 -23.28
CA ALA A 429 14.39 3.42 -24.30
C ALA A 429 14.23 2.77 -25.69
N ALA A 430 14.84 1.60 -25.90
CA ALA A 430 14.74 0.79 -27.11
C ALA A 430 13.34 0.17 -27.33
N TRP A 431 12.43 0.25 -26.35
CA TRP A 431 11.06 -0.26 -26.43
C TRP A 431 10.01 0.86 -26.44
N PRO A 432 10.04 1.80 -27.42
CA PRO A 432 9.08 2.90 -27.49
C PRO A 432 7.66 2.40 -27.78
N ASP A 433 7.52 1.27 -28.44
CA ASP A 433 6.24 0.62 -28.75
C ASP A 433 5.56 0.09 -27.48
N ILE A 434 6.31 -0.53 -26.56
CA ILE A 434 5.81 -0.97 -25.24
C ILE A 434 5.30 0.24 -24.45
N ALA A 435 6.08 1.32 -24.42
CA ALA A 435 5.68 2.57 -23.78
C ALA A 435 4.41 3.17 -24.41
N ALA A 436 4.29 3.15 -25.74
CA ALA A 436 3.11 3.63 -26.45
C ALA A 436 1.86 2.79 -26.14
N ARG A 437 1.97 1.45 -26.14
CA ARG A 437 0.86 0.54 -25.79
C ARG A 437 0.35 0.74 -24.36
N LEU A 438 1.26 0.97 -23.42
CA LEU A 438 0.90 1.25 -22.03
C LEU A 438 0.21 2.62 -21.89
N ARG A 439 0.69 3.65 -22.59
CA ARG A 439 0.02 4.95 -22.65
C ARG A 439 -1.37 4.88 -23.30
N ALA A 440 -1.56 4.02 -24.30
CA ALA A 440 -2.83 3.83 -24.97
C ALA A 440 -3.93 3.24 -24.08
N VAL A 441 -3.55 2.54 -23.01
CA VAL A 441 -4.46 2.08 -21.94
C VAL A 441 -4.46 3.02 -20.73
N GLY A 442 -3.81 4.17 -20.89
CA GLY A 442 -3.81 5.28 -19.93
C GLY A 442 -2.77 5.19 -18.82
N VAL A 443 -1.86 4.20 -18.85
CA VAL A 443 -0.74 4.13 -17.88
C VAL A 443 0.19 5.32 -18.11
N GLU A 444 0.50 6.03 -17.04
CA GLU A 444 1.51 7.08 -17.02
C GLU A 444 2.88 6.45 -17.16
N VAL A 445 3.51 6.67 -18.32
CA VAL A 445 4.87 6.20 -18.63
C VAL A 445 5.78 7.41 -18.83
N GLN A 446 6.67 7.64 -17.87
CA GLN A 446 7.67 8.69 -17.95
C GLN A 446 8.88 8.20 -18.74
N GLN A 447 9.37 8.98 -19.70
CA GLN A 447 10.71 8.77 -20.24
C GLN A 447 11.69 9.62 -19.44
N LEU A 448 12.70 9.00 -18.83
CA LEU A 448 13.74 9.74 -18.12
C LEU A 448 14.62 10.50 -19.11
N ASN A 449 15.15 11.66 -18.73
CA ASN A 449 16.01 12.47 -19.61
C ASN A 449 17.50 12.07 -19.53
N THR A 450 17.85 11.21 -18.59
CA THR A 450 19.23 10.82 -18.28
C THR A 450 19.34 9.31 -18.12
N SER A 451 20.57 8.79 -18.15
CA SER A 451 20.87 7.43 -17.73
C SER A 451 20.32 7.14 -16.32
N TRP A 452 19.97 5.90 -16.07
CA TRP A 452 19.58 5.41 -14.75
C TRP A 452 20.47 4.24 -14.35
N MET A 453 20.84 4.19 -13.07
CA MET A 453 21.56 3.06 -12.48
C MET A 453 21.02 2.81 -11.09
N GLY A 454 20.74 1.55 -10.78
CA GLY A 454 20.19 1.17 -9.49
C GLY A 454 19.95 -0.32 -9.37
N GLU A 455 19.56 -0.72 -8.16
CA GLU A 455 19.17 -2.08 -7.85
C GLU A 455 17.73 -2.33 -8.33
N VAL A 456 17.54 -3.45 -9.02
CA VAL A 456 16.25 -3.90 -9.52
C VAL A 456 16.00 -5.35 -9.11
N GLU A 457 14.73 -5.69 -8.95
CA GLU A 457 14.23 -7.04 -9.11
C GLU A 457 14.17 -7.35 -10.61
N ALA A 458 14.74 -8.48 -11.02
CA ALA A 458 14.54 -9.08 -12.32
C ALA A 458 13.96 -10.48 -12.13
N PHE A 459 13.21 -10.99 -13.10
CA PHE A 459 12.79 -12.40 -13.09
C PHE A 459 13.50 -13.16 -14.19
N ASN A 460 14.24 -14.18 -13.79
CA ASN A 460 14.77 -15.17 -14.72
C ASN A 460 13.67 -16.16 -15.07
N ILE A 461 13.38 -16.33 -16.35
CA ILE A 461 12.36 -17.24 -16.83
C ILE A 461 12.93 -18.64 -16.86
N THR A 462 12.53 -19.48 -15.91
CA THR A 462 13.05 -20.86 -15.82
C THR A 462 12.28 -21.80 -16.73
N ASN A 463 10.99 -21.56 -16.94
CA ASN A 463 10.16 -22.37 -17.83
C ASN A 463 9.18 -21.54 -18.67
N ALA A 464 9.33 -21.66 -20.00
CA ALA A 464 8.43 -21.10 -20.98
C ALA A 464 8.27 -22.02 -22.21
N THR A 465 7.12 -21.97 -22.87
CA THR A 465 6.91 -22.59 -24.19
C THR A 465 6.19 -21.66 -25.14
N VAL A 466 6.70 -21.59 -26.37
CA VAL A 466 6.07 -20.89 -27.49
C VAL A 466 5.10 -21.85 -28.19
N ALA A 467 3.88 -21.38 -28.46
CA ALA A 467 2.88 -22.12 -29.20
C ALA A 467 3.34 -22.43 -30.63
N ARG A 468 3.04 -23.64 -31.11
CA ARG A 468 3.38 -24.08 -32.49
C ARG A 468 2.45 -23.52 -33.55
N THR A 469 1.30 -23.00 -33.14
CA THR A 469 0.30 -22.37 -34.00
C THR A 469 0.07 -20.95 -33.54
N LYS A 470 -0.31 -20.08 -34.50
CA LYS A 470 -0.70 -18.71 -34.17
C LYS A 470 -2.13 -18.70 -33.65
N PHE A 471 -2.38 -17.86 -32.66
CA PHE A 471 -3.71 -17.46 -32.21
C PHE A 471 -3.78 -15.93 -32.31
N GLU A 472 -4.80 -15.40 -32.97
CA GLU A 472 -4.95 -13.93 -33.19
C GLU A 472 -3.69 -13.29 -33.80
N GLY A 473 -3.04 -14.01 -34.72
CA GLY A 473 -1.81 -13.60 -35.40
C GLY A 473 -0.54 -13.67 -34.56
N ALA A 474 -0.59 -14.05 -33.28
CA ALA A 474 0.56 -14.19 -32.39
C ALA A 474 0.90 -15.67 -32.12
N ALA A 475 2.19 -16.01 -32.14
CA ALA A 475 2.67 -17.28 -31.57
C ALA A 475 2.82 -17.06 -30.06
N GLN A 476 1.79 -17.40 -29.29
CA GLN A 476 1.74 -17.07 -27.87
C GLN A 476 2.82 -17.81 -27.06
N THR A 477 3.34 -17.16 -26.02
CA THR A 477 4.37 -17.74 -25.13
C THR A 477 3.78 -17.94 -23.74
N THR A 478 3.66 -19.19 -23.28
CA THR A 478 3.21 -19.46 -21.91
C THR A 478 4.42 -19.55 -20.99
N VAL A 479 4.47 -18.69 -19.98
CA VAL A 479 5.46 -18.73 -18.88
C VAL A 479 4.74 -19.23 -17.63
N TRP A 480 5.26 -20.28 -16.98
CA TRP A 480 4.63 -20.83 -15.76
C TRP A 480 5.58 -20.91 -14.57
N GLU A 481 6.86 -20.57 -14.75
CA GLU A 481 7.82 -20.53 -13.66
C GLU A 481 8.89 -19.47 -13.91
N THR A 482 9.17 -18.67 -12.87
CA THR A 482 10.24 -17.67 -12.86
C THR A 482 10.96 -17.68 -11.51
N GLU A 483 12.22 -17.25 -11.52
CA GLU A 483 13.05 -17.07 -10.33
C GLU A 483 13.40 -15.59 -10.14
N THR A 484 13.18 -15.08 -8.94
CA THR A 484 13.52 -13.69 -8.58
C THR A 484 15.03 -13.50 -8.42
N LEU A 485 15.57 -12.48 -9.08
CA LEU A 485 16.96 -12.05 -8.97
C LEU A 485 17.01 -10.58 -8.55
N VAL A 486 17.88 -10.24 -7.60
CA VAL A 486 18.18 -8.84 -7.27
C VAL A 486 19.54 -8.49 -7.84
N LYS A 487 19.61 -7.44 -8.67
CA LYS A 487 20.86 -7.01 -9.27
C LYS A 487 20.91 -5.52 -9.56
N ASN A 488 22.12 -4.99 -9.64
CA ASN A 488 22.33 -3.64 -10.16
C ASN A 488 22.31 -3.66 -11.69
N VAL A 489 21.49 -2.79 -12.28
CA VAL A 489 21.45 -2.58 -13.74
C VAL A 489 21.75 -1.12 -14.05
N SER A 490 22.26 -0.87 -15.25
CA SER A 490 22.46 0.47 -15.78
C SER A 490 21.77 0.56 -17.14
N PHE A 491 20.85 1.51 -17.27
CA PHE A 491 20.23 1.90 -18.52
C PHE A 491 20.88 3.20 -19.00
N PRO A 492 21.63 3.19 -20.11
CA PRO A 492 22.21 4.41 -20.65
C PRO A 492 21.11 5.34 -21.18
N GLY A 493 21.33 6.64 -21.04
CA GLY A 493 20.53 7.68 -21.68
C GLY A 493 21.44 8.54 -22.54
N GLU A 494 21.13 8.64 -23.83
CA GLU A 494 21.84 9.49 -24.79
C GLU A 494 20.86 10.45 -25.48
N GLY A 495 21.32 11.64 -25.84
CA GLY A 495 20.50 12.62 -26.56
C GLY A 495 19.22 13.05 -25.83
N GLY A 496 19.20 13.01 -24.49
CA GLY A 496 18.03 13.34 -23.68
C GLY A 496 16.98 12.23 -23.59
N LYS A 497 17.29 11.02 -24.07
CA LYS A 497 16.40 9.85 -24.06
C LYS A 497 16.97 8.75 -23.16
N GLY A 498 16.57 8.77 -21.89
CA GLY A 498 16.80 7.71 -20.92
C GLY A 498 15.70 6.62 -20.95
N PRO A 499 15.78 5.64 -20.02
CA PRO A 499 14.81 4.54 -19.94
C PRO A 499 13.40 5.03 -19.60
N TYR A 500 12.42 4.17 -19.86
CA TYR A 500 11.04 4.38 -19.43
C TYR A 500 10.87 3.95 -17.97
N TRP A 501 10.16 4.78 -17.21
CA TRP A 501 9.80 4.60 -15.81
C TRP A 501 8.28 4.61 -15.66
N ILE A 502 7.74 3.61 -14.97
CA ILE A 502 6.32 3.48 -14.69
C ILE A 502 6.16 3.39 -13.19
N ASP A 503 5.75 4.48 -12.57
CA ASP A 503 5.39 4.51 -11.16
C ASP A 503 4.20 3.57 -10.92
N SER A 504 4.29 2.68 -9.94
CA SER A 504 3.15 1.82 -9.61
C SER A 504 2.07 2.57 -8.84
N ARG A 505 2.31 3.79 -8.35
CA ARG A 505 1.39 4.60 -7.54
C ARG A 505 0.49 5.49 -8.39
N GLN A 506 -0.26 4.86 -9.28
CA GLN A 506 -1.21 5.53 -10.17
C GLN A 506 -2.51 4.74 -10.28
N GLN A 507 -3.59 5.42 -10.68
CA GLN A 507 -4.92 4.83 -10.85
C GLN A 507 -4.90 3.57 -11.73
N ARG A 508 -4.15 3.63 -12.85
CA ARG A 508 -4.14 2.61 -13.90
C ARG A 508 -3.00 1.61 -13.75
N ALA A 509 -2.40 1.50 -12.56
CA ALA A 509 -1.25 0.61 -12.33
C ALA A 509 -1.57 -0.87 -12.58
N ALA A 510 -2.82 -1.29 -12.40
CA ALA A 510 -3.26 -2.66 -12.68
C ALA A 510 -2.99 -3.06 -14.15
N HIS A 511 -3.08 -2.11 -15.09
CA HIS A 511 -2.74 -2.35 -16.49
C HIS A 511 -1.26 -2.69 -16.68
N ALA A 512 -0.37 -2.07 -15.92
CA ALA A 512 1.06 -2.37 -15.95
C ALA A 512 1.34 -3.73 -15.32
N PHE A 513 0.67 -4.07 -14.20
CA PHE A 513 0.81 -5.36 -13.54
C PHE A 513 0.38 -6.50 -14.46
N MET A 514 -0.78 -6.39 -15.10
CA MET A 514 -1.29 -7.44 -15.98
C MET A 514 -0.50 -7.57 -17.29
N ARG A 515 0.19 -6.53 -17.76
CA ARG A 515 0.91 -6.55 -19.06
C ARG A 515 2.41 -6.82 -18.95
N LEU A 516 3.07 -6.37 -17.89
CA LEU A 516 4.53 -6.46 -17.77
C LEU A 516 4.99 -7.73 -17.08
N GLU A 517 4.14 -8.33 -16.26
CA GLU A 517 4.44 -9.58 -15.54
C GLU A 517 4.40 -10.77 -16.51
N PRO A 518 5.39 -11.68 -16.47
CA PRO A 518 5.57 -12.66 -17.54
C PRO A 518 4.55 -13.80 -17.48
N GLU A 519 4.03 -14.15 -16.31
CA GLU A 519 3.08 -15.26 -16.13
C GLU A 519 1.62 -14.92 -16.44
N THR A 520 1.29 -13.66 -16.67
CA THR A 520 -0.11 -13.25 -16.85
C THR A 520 -0.64 -13.66 -18.23
N GLU A 521 -1.89 -14.11 -18.28
CA GLU A 521 -2.58 -14.46 -19.55
C GLU A 521 -2.84 -13.23 -20.46
N SER A 522 -2.68 -12.03 -19.90
CA SER A 522 -2.74 -10.74 -20.59
C SER A 522 -1.40 -10.03 -20.67
N GLY A 523 -0.31 -10.77 -20.46
CA GLY A 523 1.05 -10.27 -20.49
C GLY A 523 1.56 -10.02 -21.90
N PHE A 524 2.45 -9.05 -22.06
CA PHE A 524 3.21 -8.86 -23.30
C PHE A 524 4.08 -10.07 -23.64
N ALA A 525 4.52 -10.83 -22.63
CA ALA A 525 5.15 -12.13 -22.82
C ALA A 525 4.17 -13.11 -23.48
N LYS A 526 2.95 -13.27 -22.93
CA LYS A 526 1.92 -14.16 -23.49
C LYS A 526 1.62 -13.90 -24.95
N TRP A 527 1.48 -12.64 -25.31
CA TRP A 527 1.15 -12.22 -26.68
C TRP A 527 2.38 -12.10 -27.59
N ASN A 528 3.57 -12.45 -27.10
CA ASN A 528 4.84 -12.34 -27.82
C ASN A 528 5.09 -10.92 -28.37
N VAL A 529 4.55 -9.91 -27.68
CA VAL A 529 4.89 -8.49 -27.89
C VAL A 529 6.30 -8.25 -27.34
N ILE A 530 6.61 -8.90 -26.21
CA ILE A 530 7.96 -9.04 -25.69
C ILE A 530 8.32 -10.52 -25.82
N PRO A 531 9.15 -10.89 -26.81
CA PRO A 531 9.54 -12.28 -26.98
C PRO A 531 10.45 -12.70 -25.82
N VAL A 532 10.11 -13.81 -25.19
CA VAL A 532 10.86 -14.39 -24.08
C VAL A 532 10.99 -15.91 -24.25
N ALA A 533 12.09 -16.46 -23.77
CA ALA A 533 12.38 -17.88 -23.72
C ALA A 533 12.96 -18.30 -22.36
N THR A 534 13.10 -19.60 -22.12
CA THR A 534 13.81 -20.11 -20.94
C THR A 534 15.24 -19.56 -20.91
N GLY A 535 15.61 -18.94 -19.79
CA GLY A 535 16.89 -18.29 -19.55
C GLY A 535 16.89 -16.78 -19.77
N ASP A 536 15.83 -16.21 -20.34
CA ASP A 536 15.69 -14.76 -20.49
C ASP A 536 15.26 -14.10 -19.18
N GLU A 537 15.53 -12.80 -19.06
CA GLU A 537 15.16 -11.99 -17.90
C GLU A 537 14.09 -10.95 -18.25
N TRP A 538 12.96 -10.96 -17.52
CA TRP A 538 11.90 -9.96 -17.70
C TRP A 538 10.84 -10.03 -16.58
N PRO A 539 10.24 -8.92 -16.11
CA PRO A 539 10.62 -7.50 -16.27
C PRO A 539 11.68 -7.05 -15.24
N TYR A 540 12.12 -5.80 -15.33
CA TYR A 540 12.89 -5.13 -14.27
C TYR A 540 11.99 -4.23 -13.42
N ARG A 541 11.96 -4.47 -12.11
CA ARG A 541 11.22 -3.69 -11.12
C ARG A 541 12.18 -2.93 -10.22
N ALA A 542 12.02 -1.63 -10.09
CA ALA A 542 12.81 -0.85 -9.16
C ALA A 542 12.34 -1.10 -7.71
N TYR A 543 13.28 -1.41 -6.83
CA TYR A 543 13.03 -1.39 -5.38
C TYR A 543 13.36 0.01 -4.85
N GLY A 544 12.40 0.61 -4.16
CA GLY A 544 12.66 1.77 -3.31
C GLY A 544 13.43 1.36 -2.06
N LEU A 545 14.76 1.22 -2.13
CA LEU A 545 15.57 1.36 -0.93
C LEU A 545 15.46 2.84 -0.52
N PRO A 546 15.06 3.21 0.71
CA PRO A 546 14.89 4.61 1.06
C PRO A 546 16.18 5.37 0.76
N ALA A 547 16.11 6.38 -0.10
CA ALA A 547 17.21 7.27 -0.51
C ALA A 547 17.82 8.09 0.65
N LEU A 548 17.53 7.73 1.91
CA LEU A 548 18.00 8.37 3.14
C LEU A 548 19.40 7.92 3.57
N LEU A 549 19.93 6.80 3.05
CA LEU A 549 21.25 6.31 3.44
C LEU A 549 22.39 7.02 2.71
N VAL A 550 22.20 7.38 1.43
CA VAL A 550 23.26 7.95 0.59
C VAL A 550 23.62 9.38 1.02
N PRO A 551 22.67 10.33 1.23
CA PRO A 551 23.00 11.70 1.67
C PRO A 551 23.61 11.71 3.07
N THR A 552 23.18 10.81 3.96
CA THR A 552 23.71 10.68 5.33
C THR A 552 25.14 10.14 5.32
N ALA A 553 25.41 9.11 4.50
CA ALA A 553 26.76 8.57 4.32
C ALA A 553 27.70 9.59 3.68
N VAL A 554 27.22 10.38 2.71
CA VAL A 554 27.98 11.46 2.07
C VAL A 554 28.22 12.62 3.03
N SER A 555 27.22 13.05 3.82
CA SER A 555 27.37 14.10 4.83
C SER A 555 28.39 13.70 5.90
N ILE A 556 28.32 12.47 6.44
CA ILE A 556 29.30 11.97 7.41
C ILE A 556 30.70 11.88 6.81
N LYS A 557 30.81 11.43 5.55
CA LYS A 557 32.08 11.39 4.80
C LYS A 557 32.59 12.75 4.33
N THR A 558 31.87 13.85 4.50
CA THR A 558 32.32 15.19 4.08
C THR A 558 32.54 16.15 5.26
N LEU A 559 32.31 15.68 6.49
CA LEU A 559 32.48 16.46 7.73
C LEU A 559 33.89 17.04 7.91
N HIS A 560 34.93 16.37 7.43
CA HIS A 560 36.33 16.82 7.55
C HIS A 560 36.65 18.04 6.66
N TYR A 561 35.76 18.44 5.75
CA TYR A 561 35.90 19.68 4.99
C TYR A 561 35.34 20.91 5.73
N LEU A 562 34.68 20.73 6.88
CA LEU A 562 34.05 21.80 7.67
C LEU A 562 34.93 22.33 8.81
N GLU A 563 36.24 22.07 8.79
CA GLU A 563 37.22 22.48 9.82
C GLU A 563 37.51 24.00 9.87
N LEU A 564 36.82 24.82 9.08
CA LEU A 564 37.05 26.26 8.99
C LEU A 564 36.81 27.03 10.31
N LEU A 565 36.01 26.46 11.22
CA LEU A 565 35.72 27.00 12.56
C LEU A 565 35.75 25.87 13.60
N PRO A 566 36.43 26.05 14.76
CA PRO A 566 36.42 25.06 15.84
C PRO A 566 34.99 24.71 16.26
N GLY A 567 34.65 23.41 16.25
CA GLY A 567 33.33 22.89 16.67
C GLY A 567 32.23 22.91 15.59
N LEU A 568 32.45 23.44 14.39
CA LEU A 568 31.41 23.50 13.35
C LEU A 568 31.07 22.11 12.77
N GLY A 569 32.08 21.27 12.55
CA GLY A 569 31.87 19.87 12.13
C GLY A 569 31.10 19.05 13.16
N GLU A 570 31.33 19.28 14.46
CA GLU A 570 30.61 18.64 15.56
C GLU A 570 29.12 19.01 15.55
N VAL A 571 28.83 20.30 15.38
CA VAL A 571 27.46 20.81 15.29
C VAL A 571 26.75 20.27 14.04
N TRP A 572 27.43 20.25 12.88
CA TRP A 572 26.86 19.72 11.64
C TRP A 572 26.59 18.21 11.70
N GLY A 573 27.50 17.45 12.33
CA GLY A 573 27.32 16.01 12.54
C GLY A 573 26.11 15.71 13.42
N LEU A 574 25.90 16.49 14.50
CA LEU A 574 24.75 16.36 15.39
C LEU A 574 23.43 16.80 14.72
N ILE A 575 23.46 17.87 13.94
CA ILE A 575 22.30 18.31 13.13
C ILE A 575 21.92 17.25 12.10
N THR A 576 22.90 16.65 11.41
CA THR A 576 22.65 15.59 10.43
C THR A 576 22.08 14.34 11.09
N LEU A 577 22.61 13.93 12.25
CA LEU A 577 22.13 12.77 12.99
C LEU A 577 20.71 12.98 13.52
N ILE A 578 20.46 14.12 14.19
CA ILE A 578 19.13 14.47 14.70
C ILE A 578 18.14 14.67 13.54
N GLY A 579 18.57 15.30 12.45
CA GLY A 579 17.77 15.45 11.23
C GLY A 579 17.41 14.09 10.62
N PHE A 580 18.37 13.18 10.45
CA PHE A 580 18.13 11.84 9.92
C PHE A 580 17.18 11.03 10.80
N ILE A 581 17.43 10.98 12.11
CA ILE A 581 16.55 10.33 13.08
C ILE A 581 15.17 10.98 13.08
N HIS A 582 15.09 12.31 12.98
CA HIS A 582 13.84 13.04 12.89
C HIS A 582 13.09 12.66 11.61
N PHE A 583 13.69 12.76 10.43
CA PHE A 583 13.08 12.40 9.15
C PHE A 583 12.67 10.92 9.08
N THR A 584 13.55 9.99 9.48
CA THR A 584 13.20 8.56 9.56
C THR A 584 12.07 8.33 10.56
N SER A 585 12.08 9.01 11.72
CA SER A 585 10.99 8.93 12.68
C SER A 585 9.71 9.61 12.18
N VAL A 586 9.75 10.67 11.38
CA VAL A 586 8.56 11.34 10.84
C VAL A 586 7.96 10.52 9.70
N LEU A 587 8.79 9.91 8.86
CA LEU A 587 8.37 9.00 7.80
C LEU A 587 7.83 7.67 8.34
N TYR A 588 8.27 7.22 9.52
CA TYR A 588 7.88 5.92 10.10
C TYR A 588 7.05 5.98 11.40
N ILE A 589 6.90 7.12 12.07
CA ILE A 589 5.96 7.27 13.21
C ILE A 589 4.55 7.23 12.60
N LYS A 590 4.02 6.00 12.57
CA LYS A 590 2.75 5.53 12.00
C LYS A 590 2.85 5.18 10.52
N ARG A 591 2.64 3.89 10.22
CA ARG A 591 1.78 3.49 9.10
C ARG A 591 0.64 4.52 8.97
N TRP A 592 0.71 5.35 7.94
CA TRP A 592 -0.36 6.20 7.42
C TRP A 592 -1.14 7.02 8.47
N THR A 593 -0.60 8.20 8.81
CA THR A 593 -1.36 9.46 9.00
C THR A 593 -0.35 10.59 9.12
N LEU A 594 0.38 10.87 8.04
CA LEU A 594 0.78 12.25 7.82
C LEU A 594 -0.53 13.01 7.65
N ARG A 595 -0.88 13.90 8.59
CA ARG A 595 -1.74 15.02 8.20
C ARG A 595 -1.04 15.63 6.99
N THR A 596 -1.73 15.73 5.86
CA THR A 596 -1.39 16.26 4.50
C THR A 596 -0.76 17.66 4.51
N SER A 597 0.13 17.90 5.45
CA SER A 597 0.26 19.16 6.14
C SER A 597 1.71 19.39 6.54
N CYS A 598 2.45 18.33 6.87
CA CYS A 598 3.88 18.41 7.20
C CYS A 598 4.83 18.55 5.99
N LEU A 599 4.34 18.53 4.74
CA LEU A 599 5.22 18.58 3.53
C LEU A 599 4.78 19.61 2.48
N SER A 600 3.82 20.49 2.78
CA SER A 600 3.34 21.50 1.83
C SER A 600 3.90 22.89 2.17
N PRO A 601 4.61 23.57 1.24
CA PRO A 601 5.03 24.96 1.42
C PRO A 601 3.81 25.87 1.62
N SER A 602 3.87 26.75 2.62
CA SER A 602 2.77 27.66 2.96
C SER A 602 2.41 28.60 1.80
N LYS A 603 1.25 28.40 1.16
CA LYS A 603 0.50 29.53 0.58
C LYS A 603 -0.22 30.23 1.73
N ASP A 604 0.39 31.28 2.27
CA ASP A 604 -0.26 32.13 3.26
C ASP A 604 -1.05 33.23 2.55
N GLY A 605 -2.22 33.58 3.09
CA GLY A 605 -2.87 34.85 2.79
C GLY A 605 -4.26 34.84 2.13
N SER A 606 -5.24 34.09 2.64
CA SER A 606 -6.62 34.64 2.69
C SER A 606 -7.45 33.95 3.76
N ARG A 607 -7.82 34.73 4.79
CA ARG A 607 -8.88 34.39 5.73
C ARG A 607 -10.19 34.27 4.97
N ASN A 608 -10.79 33.07 4.96
CA ASN A 608 -12.23 32.98 4.94
C ASN A 608 -12.71 31.88 5.90
N LYS A 609 -13.49 32.32 6.89
CA LYS A 609 -14.19 31.46 7.85
C LYS A 609 -15.51 31.07 7.21
N SER A 610 -15.66 29.81 6.82
CA SER A 610 -16.97 29.14 6.74
C SER A 610 -16.79 27.63 6.62
N ASN A 611 -17.54 26.91 7.46
CA ASN A 611 -17.81 25.47 7.43
C ASN A 611 -16.68 24.52 7.85
N ALA A 612 -16.31 24.60 9.12
CA ALA A 612 -15.68 23.49 9.83
C ALA A 612 -16.72 22.42 10.21
N ASN A 613 -17.18 21.65 9.22
CA ASN A 613 -17.88 20.40 9.51
C ASN A 613 -16.85 19.27 9.66
N SER A 614 -16.88 18.72 10.87
CA SER A 614 -16.19 17.55 11.39
C SER A 614 -16.17 16.34 10.44
N TRP A 615 -15.03 16.08 9.80
CA TRP A 615 -14.70 14.82 9.12
C TRP A 615 -14.10 13.83 10.13
N TYR A 616 -14.91 12.89 10.64
CA TYR A 616 -14.45 11.76 11.45
C TYR A 616 -14.77 10.44 10.74
N LEU A 617 -13.78 9.91 10.01
CA LEU A 617 -13.68 8.49 9.68
C LEU A 617 -13.67 7.67 10.99
N ARG A 618 -14.63 6.74 11.14
CA ARG A 618 -14.60 5.71 12.20
C ARG A 618 -14.31 4.35 11.57
N PRO A 619 -13.13 3.75 11.82
CA PRO A 619 -12.89 2.34 11.52
C PRO A 619 -13.50 1.47 12.63
N SER A 620 -14.51 0.64 12.30
CA SER A 620 -15.21 -0.23 13.27
C SER A 620 -14.78 -1.70 13.28
N SER A 621 -13.88 -2.18 12.41
CA SER A 621 -13.48 -3.60 12.40
C SER A 621 -12.05 -3.91 12.88
N TRP A 622 -11.19 -2.91 13.12
CA TRP A 622 -9.79 -3.14 13.54
C TRP A 622 -9.46 -2.74 14.98
N ARG A 623 -10.44 -2.20 15.74
CA ARG A 623 -10.23 -1.80 17.14
C ARG A 623 -10.06 -2.96 18.13
N ARG A 624 -10.47 -4.19 17.80
CA ARG A 624 -10.35 -5.33 18.72
C ARG A 624 -9.06 -6.14 18.60
N MET A 625 -8.30 -6.01 17.51
CA MET A 625 -7.12 -6.86 17.27
C MET A 625 -5.78 -6.12 17.34
N TYR A 626 -5.78 -4.78 17.27
CA TYR A 626 -4.55 -3.97 17.28
C TYR A 626 -4.42 -3.00 18.44
N GLN A 627 -5.20 -3.18 19.51
CA GLN A 627 -4.92 -2.42 20.73
C GLN A 627 -3.65 -2.92 21.44
N GLY A 628 -3.09 -4.11 21.20
CA GLY A 628 -1.99 -4.66 22.01
C GLY A 628 -0.55 -4.20 21.73
N ALA A 629 -0.25 -3.50 20.62
CA ALA A 629 1.12 -3.50 20.08
C ALA A 629 1.81 -2.14 19.84
N THR A 630 1.17 -0.99 20.06
CA THR A 630 1.76 0.34 19.75
C THR A 630 1.77 1.33 20.91
N ASP A 631 1.81 0.84 22.16
CA ASP A 631 2.13 1.68 23.31
C ASP A 631 3.65 1.69 23.56
N PRO A 632 4.36 2.83 23.44
CA PRO A 632 5.78 2.93 23.75
C PRO A 632 6.14 2.55 25.19
N ARG A 633 5.15 2.32 26.07
CA ARG A 633 5.31 1.72 27.41
C ARG A 633 5.60 0.19 27.38
N LEU A 634 5.58 -0.47 26.22
CA LEU A 634 5.63 -1.94 26.07
C LEU A 634 7.02 -2.58 26.11
N LEU A 635 8.08 -1.83 26.44
CA LEU A 635 9.42 -2.38 26.61
C LEU A 635 9.65 -3.04 27.99
N LEU A 636 8.60 -3.59 28.60
CA LEU A 636 8.56 -4.70 29.60
C LEU A 636 7.53 -4.51 30.74
N VAL A 637 6.72 -3.45 30.77
CA VAL A 637 5.75 -3.23 31.87
C VAL A 637 4.36 -3.78 31.51
N PRO A 638 3.66 -4.50 32.42
CA PRO A 638 2.29 -4.98 32.17
C PRO A 638 1.33 -3.81 31.95
N ARG A 639 0.44 -3.99 30.98
CA ARG A 639 -0.57 -3.01 30.59
C ARG A 639 -1.83 -3.21 31.41
N GLU A 640 -1.94 -2.64 32.60
CA GLU A 640 -3.15 -2.73 33.42
C GLU A 640 -3.17 -1.71 34.58
N ASP A 641 -2.78 -0.46 34.32
CA ASP A 641 -3.16 0.67 35.19
C ASP A 641 -4.23 1.45 34.44
N ILE A 642 -5.42 1.57 35.05
CA ILE A 642 -6.70 2.03 34.50
C ILE A 642 -7.58 0.90 33.95
N VAL A 643 -8.18 0.14 34.86
CA VAL A 643 -9.44 -0.59 34.61
C VAL A 643 -10.49 0.08 35.50
N GLY A 644 -11.36 0.88 34.89
CA GLY A 644 -12.72 1.05 35.39
C GLY A 644 -13.50 -0.26 35.16
N PRO A 645 -14.53 -0.56 35.94
CA PRO A 645 -15.11 -1.89 35.99
C PRO A 645 -15.89 -2.20 34.70
N GLU A 646 -15.32 -3.06 33.85
CA GLU A 646 -16.07 -3.87 32.89
C GLU A 646 -15.74 -5.33 33.20
N ASP A 647 -16.75 -6.12 33.58
CA ASP A 647 -17.28 -7.17 32.70
C ASP A 647 -18.39 -7.95 33.43
N ASN A 648 -19.56 -8.02 32.80
CA ASN A 648 -20.51 -9.12 33.00
C ASN A 648 -21.47 -9.14 31.80
N GLN A 649 -20.98 -9.53 30.63
CA GLN A 649 -21.84 -10.04 29.56
C GLN A 649 -21.61 -11.53 29.35
N ARG A 650 -22.44 -12.33 30.02
CA ARG A 650 -22.80 -13.68 29.57
C ARG A 650 -24.31 -13.79 29.51
N LYS A 651 -24.79 -14.17 28.31
CA LYS A 651 -26.12 -14.68 27.95
C LYS A 651 -27.29 -13.76 28.30
N ILE A 652 -28.15 -13.49 27.32
CA ILE A 652 -29.57 -13.91 27.33
C ILE A 652 -30.27 -13.35 26.07
N THR A 653 -31.06 -14.25 25.49
CA THR A 653 -32.09 -14.10 24.47
C THR A 653 -33.22 -13.14 24.87
N SER A 654 -33.97 -12.70 23.85
CA SER A 654 -35.38 -12.24 23.86
C SER A 654 -35.76 -10.87 24.46
N THR A 655 -36.37 -10.07 23.56
CA THR A 655 -37.59 -9.25 23.70
C THR A 655 -37.65 -8.04 24.64
N THR A 656 -38.00 -6.90 24.02
CA THR A 656 -38.99 -5.83 24.35
C THR A 656 -38.39 -4.40 24.38
N PRO A 657 -39.04 -3.38 23.77
CA PRO A 657 -38.42 -2.07 23.52
C PRO A 657 -38.79 -1.02 24.58
N GLY A 658 -37.83 -0.18 24.98
CA GLY A 658 -38.13 0.97 25.85
C GLY A 658 -36.93 1.83 26.29
N LYS A 659 -36.93 3.08 25.80
CA LYS A 659 -36.21 4.31 26.23
C LYS A 659 -34.68 4.42 26.02
N PRO A 660 -34.19 5.53 25.41
CA PRO A 660 -32.76 5.78 25.23
C PRO A 660 -32.12 6.34 26.51
N ALA A 661 -30.99 5.75 26.92
CA ALA A 661 -30.12 6.26 27.97
C ALA A 661 -29.27 7.45 27.47
N PRO A 662 -28.90 8.41 28.33
CA PRO A 662 -28.11 9.58 27.92
C PRO A 662 -26.68 9.19 27.51
N PRO A 663 -26.05 9.91 26.56
CA PRO A 663 -24.75 9.51 26.02
C PRO A 663 -23.64 9.70 27.04
N SER A 664 -22.85 8.65 27.27
CA SER A 664 -21.60 8.70 28.04
C SER A 664 -20.49 9.41 27.22
N PRO A 665 -19.57 10.14 27.88
CA PRO A 665 -18.51 10.86 27.20
C PRO A 665 -17.48 9.87 26.63
N LYS A 666 -17.40 9.80 25.31
CA LYS A 666 -16.39 9.01 24.59
C LYS A 666 -14.99 9.55 24.89
N ALA A 667 -14.17 8.78 25.59
CA ALA A 667 -12.72 9.02 25.63
C ALA A 667 -12.12 8.79 24.23
N GLY A 668 -11.85 9.89 23.53
CA GLY A 668 -11.08 9.88 22.28
C GLY A 668 -9.60 9.52 22.52
N PRO A 669 -8.84 9.20 21.46
CA PRO A 669 -7.40 8.96 21.59
C PRO A 669 -6.72 10.22 22.14
N ALA A 670 -5.90 10.07 23.18
CA ALA A 670 -5.18 11.17 23.81
C ALA A 670 -4.30 11.89 22.77
N HIS A 671 -4.74 13.06 22.32
CA HIS A 671 -3.93 13.98 21.53
C HIS A 671 -2.72 14.41 22.38
N ARG A 672 -1.51 14.01 21.99
CA ARG A 672 -0.28 14.55 22.59
C ARG A 672 -0.16 16.02 22.16
N PRO A 673 0.17 16.95 23.08
CA PRO A 673 0.26 18.37 22.75
C PRO A 673 1.41 18.63 21.74
N PRO A 674 1.29 19.63 20.85
CA PRO A 674 2.32 19.98 19.87
C PRO A 674 3.60 20.47 20.55
N PHE A 675 4.75 20.29 19.90
CA PHE A 675 6.02 20.83 20.37
C PHE A 675 5.98 22.36 20.36
N LYS A 676 6.40 22.99 21.46
CA LYS A 676 6.32 24.46 21.66
C LYS A 676 7.73 25.02 21.86
N PRO A 677 8.45 25.37 20.78
CA PRO A 677 9.85 25.83 20.85
C PRO A 677 10.03 27.02 21.81
N ARG A 678 9.07 27.96 21.81
CA ARG A 678 9.08 29.17 22.66
C ARG A 678 9.04 28.88 24.17
N ILE A 679 8.47 27.75 24.59
CA ILE A 679 8.42 27.34 26.01
C ILE A 679 9.66 26.52 26.38
N LYS A 680 10.26 25.82 25.42
CA LYS A 680 11.42 24.94 25.63
C LYS A 680 12.73 25.72 25.82
N LEU A 681 12.91 26.83 25.12
CA LEU A 681 14.15 27.61 25.19
C LEU A 681 14.46 28.15 26.62
N PRO A 682 13.51 28.75 27.37
CA PRO A 682 13.76 29.14 28.77
C PRO A 682 14.06 27.95 29.69
N ILE A 683 13.39 26.82 29.49
CA ILE A 683 13.62 25.60 30.26
C ILE A 683 15.03 25.05 30.00
N LEU A 684 15.48 25.11 28.74
CA LEU A 684 16.82 24.70 28.35
C LEU A 684 17.90 25.57 29.00
N LEU A 685 17.71 26.89 29.00
CA LEU A 685 18.61 27.84 29.67
C LEU A 685 18.68 27.59 31.18
N LEU A 686 17.55 27.29 31.81
CA LEU A 686 17.51 26.91 33.22
C LEU A 686 18.27 25.61 33.50
N LYS A 687 18.11 24.57 32.65
CA LYS A 687 18.87 23.31 32.76
C LYS A 687 20.37 23.55 32.60
N ALA A 688 20.77 24.37 31.62
CA ALA A 688 22.17 24.72 31.38
C ALA A 688 22.79 25.47 32.57
N LEU A 689 22.06 26.45 33.13
CA LEU A 689 22.47 27.17 34.34
C LEU A 689 22.63 26.25 35.54
N LEU A 690 21.72 25.28 35.73
CA LEU A 690 21.81 24.32 36.84
C LEU A 690 23.02 23.39 36.72
N ILE A 691 23.34 22.93 35.51
CA ILE A 691 24.57 22.13 35.26
C ILE A 691 25.82 22.98 35.47
N TYR A 692 25.81 24.24 35.01
CA TYR A 692 26.90 25.17 35.23
C TYR A 692 27.16 25.37 36.72
N LEU A 693 26.13 25.72 37.50
CA LEU A 693 26.24 25.90 38.95
C LEU A 693 26.67 24.60 39.68
N LEU A 694 26.15 23.44 39.24
CA LEU A 694 26.57 22.15 39.78
C LEU A 694 28.09 21.94 39.64
N ASN A 695 28.66 22.27 38.48
CA ASN A 695 30.07 22.05 38.19
C ASN A 695 30.99 23.15 38.73
N THR A 696 30.58 24.42 38.71
CA THR A 696 31.44 25.55 39.07
C THR A 696 31.29 26.00 40.52
N THR A 697 30.13 25.79 41.15
CA THR A 697 29.89 26.24 42.54
C THR A 697 29.68 25.10 43.53
N LEU A 698 28.78 24.15 43.24
CA LEU A 698 28.41 23.12 44.21
C LEU A 698 29.50 22.06 44.38
N LEU A 699 30.13 21.63 43.29
CA LEU A 699 31.15 20.59 43.30
C LEU A 699 32.44 21.00 44.04
N PRO A 700 33.03 22.20 43.79
CA PRO A 700 34.20 22.65 44.56
C PRO A 700 33.90 22.83 46.06
N LEU A 701 32.66 23.21 46.40
CA LEU A 701 32.23 23.37 47.80
C LEU A 701 32.12 22.03 48.56
N LEU A 702 31.77 20.95 47.86
CA LEU A 702 31.57 19.62 48.45
C LEU A 702 32.83 18.72 48.41
N LEU A 703 33.88 19.10 47.67
CA LEU A 703 35.09 18.31 47.47
C LEU A 703 36.35 19.06 47.93
N ASP A 704 36.85 18.69 49.11
CA ASP A 704 38.19 19.08 49.61
C ASP A 704 39.05 17.82 49.78
N PRO A 705 40.23 17.69 49.13
CA PRO A 705 40.83 18.60 48.13
C PRO A 705 40.09 18.59 46.77
N PRO A 706 40.39 19.51 45.82
CA PRO A 706 39.81 19.52 44.48
C PRO A 706 39.96 18.19 43.71
N LEU A 707 39.19 18.01 42.64
CA LEU A 707 39.23 16.81 41.80
C LEU A 707 40.64 16.53 41.24
N ALA A 708 41.10 15.30 41.38
CA ALA A 708 42.37 14.86 40.81
C ALA A 708 42.17 13.69 39.83
N LEU A 709 43.07 13.52 38.84
CA LEU A 709 43.06 12.38 37.92
C LEU A 709 43.09 11.01 38.63
N THR A 710 43.69 10.96 39.82
CA THR A 710 43.73 9.77 40.68
C THR A 710 42.34 9.36 41.20
N ASP A 711 41.37 10.27 41.23
CA ASP A 711 39.98 9.98 41.58
C ASP A 711 39.26 9.09 40.54
N PHE A 712 39.79 9.07 39.31
CA PHE A 712 39.27 8.27 38.19
C PHE A 712 40.13 7.03 37.86
N ALA A 713 41.06 6.65 38.74
CA ALA A 713 41.93 5.50 38.51
C ALA A 713 41.14 4.21 38.20
N HIS A 714 41.63 3.39 37.26
CA HIS A 714 40.96 2.17 36.79
C HIS A 714 40.39 1.26 37.91
N PRO A 715 41.10 0.98 39.02
CA PRO A 715 40.56 0.18 40.12
C PRO A 715 39.33 0.82 40.78
N ARG A 716 39.31 2.16 40.85
CA ARG A 716 38.22 2.91 41.50
C ARG A 716 36.90 2.81 40.75
N GLY A 717 36.88 2.47 39.45
CA GLY A 717 35.68 2.27 38.64
C GLY A 717 34.81 1.07 39.04
N ASN A 718 35.39 0.02 39.66
CA ASN A 718 34.70 -1.21 40.00
C ASN A 718 34.12 -1.23 41.43
N LEU A 719 33.02 -0.50 41.66
CA LEU A 719 32.42 -0.31 43.00
C LEU A 719 32.06 -1.62 43.70
N LEU A 720 31.36 -2.53 43.01
CA LEU A 720 30.90 -3.79 43.62
C LEU A 720 32.06 -4.71 44.01
N ARG A 721 33.09 -4.79 43.16
CA ARG A 721 34.31 -5.56 43.46
C ARG A 721 35.02 -4.98 44.69
N ARG A 722 35.15 -3.65 44.76
CA ARG A 722 35.74 -2.97 45.91
C ARG A 722 34.92 -3.18 47.19
N LEU A 723 33.59 -3.13 47.09
CA LEU A 723 32.70 -3.36 48.22
C LEU A 723 32.82 -4.80 48.75
N LEU A 724 32.79 -5.80 47.85
CA LEU A 724 32.95 -7.20 48.22
C LEU A 724 34.33 -7.46 48.86
N ILE A 725 35.40 -6.88 48.31
CA ILE A 725 36.73 -6.97 48.88
C ILE A 725 36.78 -6.27 50.26
N GLN A 726 36.16 -5.11 50.42
CA GLN A 726 36.08 -4.39 51.69
C GLN A 726 35.27 -5.16 52.74
N LEU A 727 34.23 -5.88 52.34
CA LEU A 727 33.40 -6.72 53.22
C LEU A 727 34.08 -8.07 53.56
N TYR A 728 34.93 -8.58 52.67
CA TYR A 728 35.60 -9.88 52.82
C TYR A 728 36.98 -9.78 53.51
N LEU A 729 37.74 -8.71 53.27
CA LEU A 729 39.12 -8.53 53.78
C LEU A 729 39.21 -7.74 55.09
N THR A 730 38.10 -7.26 55.64
CA THR A 730 38.04 -6.41 56.85
C THR A 730 38.71 -7.00 58.10
N ASN A 731 39.09 -8.29 58.09
CA ASN A 731 39.71 -8.94 59.24
C ASN A 731 41.09 -9.61 58.99
N ARG A 732 41.75 -9.51 57.82
CA ARG A 732 42.96 -10.35 57.58
C ARG A 732 44.20 -9.79 56.85
N VAL A 733 44.26 -8.57 56.29
CA VAL A 733 45.49 -8.12 55.58
C VAL A 733 45.78 -6.62 55.73
N LYS A 734 47.08 -6.26 55.77
CA LYS A 734 47.61 -4.88 55.80
C LYS A 734 47.13 -4.01 54.61
N PRO A 735 46.96 -2.68 54.80
CA PRO A 735 46.28 -1.75 53.88
C PRO A 735 47.00 -1.40 52.56
N LEU A 736 48.10 -2.05 52.19
CA LEU A 736 48.94 -1.64 51.04
C LEU A 736 48.39 -2.03 49.64
N LEU A 737 47.35 -2.88 49.57
CA LEU A 737 46.83 -3.42 48.28
C LEU A 737 45.36 -3.08 48.00
N PHE A 738 44.67 -2.33 48.87
CA PHE A 738 43.23 -2.08 48.73
C PHE A 738 42.85 -0.61 48.97
N THR A 739 42.12 -0.01 48.03
CA THR A 739 41.55 1.34 48.15
C THR A 739 40.12 1.28 48.74
N PRO A 740 39.89 1.65 50.01
CA PRO A 740 38.56 1.61 50.63
C PRO A 740 37.59 2.59 49.96
N ILE A 741 36.30 2.25 49.94
CA ILE A 741 35.25 3.13 49.44
C ILE A 741 35.03 4.24 50.47
N THR A 742 35.25 5.49 50.07
CA THR A 742 35.07 6.68 50.92
C THR A 742 33.79 7.45 50.57
N ALA A 743 33.33 8.34 51.45
CA ALA A 743 32.23 9.25 51.16
C ALA A 743 32.55 10.15 49.94
N ARG A 744 33.82 10.57 49.81
CA ARG A 744 34.34 11.28 48.62
C ARG A 744 34.15 10.46 47.34
N ASP A 745 34.51 9.17 47.35
CA ASP A 745 34.35 8.30 46.17
C ASP A 745 32.87 8.22 45.74
N LEU A 746 31.93 8.13 46.69
CA LEU A 746 30.50 8.09 46.38
C LEU A 746 29.99 9.42 45.85
N LEU A 747 30.43 10.55 46.43
CA LEU A 747 30.07 11.89 45.98
C LEU A 747 30.56 12.16 44.55
N ILE A 748 31.82 11.84 44.25
CA ILE A 748 32.39 11.99 42.90
C ILE A 748 31.62 11.13 41.90
N ARG A 749 31.23 9.89 42.27
CA ARG A 749 30.43 9.02 41.41
C ARG A 749 29.04 9.59 41.12
N ILE A 750 28.35 10.09 42.14
CA ILE A 750 27.02 10.68 41.99
C ILE A 750 27.10 11.91 41.09
N TRP A 751 28.06 12.80 41.35
CA TRP A 751 28.31 13.96 40.50
C TRP A 751 28.64 13.54 39.05
N PHE A 752 29.62 12.65 38.86
CA PHE A 752 30.08 12.23 37.55
C PHE A 752 28.95 11.59 36.73
N THR A 753 28.16 10.70 37.34
CA THR A 753 26.99 10.11 36.70
C THR A 753 25.93 11.17 36.35
N THR A 754 25.66 12.11 37.26
CA THR A 754 24.69 13.20 37.02
C THR A 754 25.13 14.05 35.83
N THR A 755 26.39 14.50 35.81
CA THR A 755 26.92 15.32 34.72
C THR A 755 26.94 14.54 33.39
N THR A 756 27.30 13.26 33.41
CA THR A 756 27.35 12.41 32.20
C THR A 756 25.97 12.15 31.59
N ILE A 757 24.90 12.15 32.39
CA ILE A 757 23.52 11.92 31.90
C ILE A 757 22.83 13.23 31.51
N PHE A 758 22.98 14.28 32.32
CA PHE A 758 22.26 15.54 32.11
C PHE A 758 22.89 16.44 31.05
N THR A 759 24.21 16.37 30.85
CA THR A 759 24.88 17.18 29.81
C THR A 759 24.40 16.82 28.40
N PRO A 760 24.35 15.52 27.99
CA PRO A 760 23.76 15.14 26.71
C PRO A 760 22.28 15.50 26.58
N ILE A 761 21.49 15.47 27.67
CA ILE A 761 20.09 15.92 27.63
C ILE A 761 20.02 17.39 27.20
N VAL A 762 20.84 18.27 27.79
CA VAL A 762 20.84 19.69 27.45
C VAL A 762 21.33 19.91 26.02
N ILE A 763 22.41 19.25 25.61
CA ILE A 763 22.96 19.42 24.26
C ILE A 763 21.96 18.94 23.20
N LEU A 764 21.41 17.73 23.34
CA LEU A 764 20.50 17.14 22.35
C LEU A 764 19.14 17.85 22.31
N ASP A 765 18.57 18.21 23.46
CA ASP A 765 17.32 18.99 23.55
C ASP A 765 17.52 20.40 22.94
N GLY A 766 18.71 20.97 23.10
CA GLY A 766 19.11 22.23 22.50
C GLY A 766 19.20 22.17 20.97
N ILE A 767 19.96 21.22 20.42
CA ILE A 767 20.10 21.06 18.97
C ILE A 767 18.75 20.69 18.34
N HIS A 768 17.98 19.80 18.95
CA HIS A 768 16.62 19.48 18.49
C HIS A 768 15.70 20.71 18.50
N THR A 769 15.81 21.59 19.51
CA THR A 769 15.06 22.85 19.55
C THR A 769 15.53 23.81 18.44
N ILE A 770 16.84 23.93 18.20
CA ILE A 770 17.39 24.76 17.11
C ILE A 770 16.92 24.25 15.75
N CYS A 771 17.03 22.95 15.49
CA CYS A 771 16.53 22.34 14.26
C CYS A 771 15.03 22.55 14.11
N SER A 772 14.23 22.38 15.17
CA SER A 772 12.79 22.66 15.09
C SER A 772 12.51 24.11 14.69
N VAL A 773 13.27 25.08 15.23
CA VAL A 773 13.11 26.49 14.86
C VAL A 773 13.52 26.74 13.42
N LEU A 774 14.62 26.14 12.97
CA LEU A 774 15.10 26.21 11.59
C LEU A 774 14.06 25.63 10.62
N PHE A 775 13.61 24.40 10.82
CA PHE A 775 12.71 23.70 9.90
C PHE A 775 11.27 24.25 9.93
N ILE A 776 10.77 24.68 11.10
CA ILE A 776 9.41 25.22 11.24
C ILE A 776 9.34 26.69 10.83
N TYR A 777 10.24 27.54 11.35
CA TYR A 777 10.08 29.00 11.23
C TYR A 777 10.95 29.61 10.13
N VAL A 778 12.14 29.06 9.87
CA VAL A 778 13.08 29.62 8.87
C VAL A 778 12.83 29.01 7.49
N LEU A 779 12.93 27.69 7.39
CA LEU A 779 12.77 26.93 6.13
C LEU A 779 11.29 26.70 5.79
N ARG A 780 10.39 26.76 6.78
CA ARG A 780 8.93 26.53 6.63
C ARG A 780 8.59 25.23 5.92
N VAL A 781 9.42 24.21 6.11
CA VAL A 781 9.22 22.87 5.55
C VAL A 781 8.39 21.99 6.48
N ASP A 782 8.44 22.23 7.80
CA ASP A 782 7.73 21.45 8.81
C ASP A 782 6.71 22.28 9.60
N ARG A 783 5.72 21.59 10.20
CA ARG A 783 4.81 22.19 11.19
C ARG A 783 5.21 21.82 12.63
N PRO A 784 4.84 22.63 13.65
CA PRO A 784 5.12 22.33 15.05
C PRO A 784 4.60 20.98 15.55
N GLU A 785 3.54 20.45 14.92
CA GLU A 785 2.97 19.15 15.26
C GLU A 785 3.82 17.97 14.78
N CYS A 786 4.70 18.19 13.80
CA CYS A 786 5.58 17.17 13.22
C CYS A 786 6.82 16.92 14.11
N TRP A 787 7.11 17.85 15.03
CA TRP A 787 8.17 17.74 16.01
C TRP A 787 7.61 17.22 17.34
N LEU A 788 8.21 16.18 17.90
CA LEU A 788 7.85 15.64 19.21
C LEU A 788 8.93 15.98 20.24
N ASP A 789 8.54 16.00 21.52
CA ASP A 789 9.50 16.16 22.61
C ASP A 789 10.53 15.01 22.60
N LEU A 790 11.81 15.38 22.49
CA LEU A 790 12.94 14.46 22.44
C LEU A 790 13.05 13.61 23.71
N PHE A 791 12.75 14.22 24.87
CA PHE A 791 12.75 13.57 26.18
C PHE A 791 11.34 13.59 26.80
N GLY A 792 10.97 12.50 27.46
CA GLY A 792 9.71 12.37 28.18
C GLY A 792 9.74 12.97 29.58
N SER A 793 8.70 12.68 30.38
CA SER A 793 8.69 13.11 31.78
C SER A 793 9.66 12.26 32.62
N PRO A 794 10.56 12.87 33.41
CA PRO A 794 11.42 12.13 34.33
C PRO A 794 10.61 11.39 35.42
N LEU A 795 9.36 11.80 35.65
CA LEU A 795 8.43 11.15 36.59
C LEU A 795 7.96 9.76 36.14
N GLU A 796 8.30 9.35 34.92
CA GLU A 796 7.99 8.01 34.42
C GLU A 796 9.21 7.07 34.50
N ALA A 797 10.40 7.59 34.85
CA ALA A 797 11.68 6.87 34.76
C ALA A 797 12.04 6.06 36.01
N TYR A 798 11.06 5.37 36.62
CA TYR A 798 11.26 4.57 37.85
C TYR A 798 11.61 3.10 37.60
N THR A 799 11.79 2.68 36.34
CA THR A 799 12.44 1.40 35.99
C THR A 799 13.39 1.65 34.84
N LEU A 800 14.41 0.80 34.63
CA LEU A 800 15.34 0.97 33.51
C LEU A 800 14.61 0.83 32.18
N GLY A 801 13.66 -0.09 32.06
CA GLY A 801 12.80 -0.19 30.88
C GLY A 801 12.04 1.11 30.58
N ARG A 802 11.45 1.76 31.58
CA ARG A 802 10.73 3.04 31.40
C ARG A 802 11.67 4.23 31.19
N PHE A 803 12.86 4.20 31.80
CA PHE A 803 13.90 5.18 31.54
C PHE A 803 14.23 5.21 30.05
N TRP A 804 14.50 4.06 29.41
CA TRP A 804 14.88 4.00 28.00
C TRP A 804 13.71 4.13 27.00
N SER A 805 12.50 3.72 27.37
CA SER A 805 11.34 3.73 26.46
C SER A 805 10.41 4.93 26.61
N GLY A 806 10.30 5.47 27.83
CA GLY A 806 9.34 6.52 28.18
C GLY A 806 9.98 7.90 28.40
N PHE A 807 11.23 7.95 28.88
CA PHE A 807 11.93 9.17 29.22
C PHE A 807 13.06 9.53 28.25
N TRP A 808 14.02 8.62 28.04
CA TRP A 808 15.23 8.86 27.29
C TRP A 808 14.99 8.79 25.78
N HIS A 809 15.42 9.82 25.06
CA HIS A 809 15.52 9.90 23.59
C HIS A 809 14.40 9.16 22.82
N ARG A 810 13.20 9.74 22.81
CA ARG A 810 11.97 9.09 22.33
C ARG A 810 11.91 8.83 20.84
N LEU A 811 12.61 9.62 20.02
CA LEU A 811 12.64 9.45 18.56
C LEU A 811 13.30 8.11 18.16
N HIS A 812 14.36 7.71 18.87
CA HIS A 812 15.09 6.47 18.63
C HIS A 812 14.27 5.22 18.93
N VAL A 813 13.39 5.27 19.93
CA VAL A 813 12.60 4.11 20.36
C VAL A 813 11.70 3.62 19.22
N SER A 814 11.10 4.55 18.47
CA SER A 814 10.29 4.21 17.30
C SER A 814 11.18 3.74 16.15
N ALA A 815 12.22 4.50 15.81
CA ALA A 815 13.10 4.17 14.68
C ALA A 815 13.76 2.79 14.86
N TYR A 816 14.42 2.54 15.99
CA TYR A 816 15.09 1.26 16.25
C TYR A 816 14.11 0.10 16.47
N GLY A 817 12.89 0.38 16.95
CA GLY A 817 11.82 -0.61 17.08
C GLY A 817 11.38 -1.19 15.73
N GLU A 818 11.34 -0.35 14.69
CA GLU A 818 11.00 -0.75 13.32
C GLU A 818 12.19 -1.37 12.59
N TRP A 819 13.41 -0.85 12.77
CA TRP A 819 14.62 -1.54 12.27
C TRP A 819 14.75 -2.94 12.85
N ALA A 820 14.36 -3.13 14.11
CA ALA A 820 14.31 -4.46 14.70
C ALA A 820 13.24 -5.36 14.07
N GLU A 821 12.16 -4.83 13.48
CA GLU A 821 11.17 -5.62 12.74
C GLU A 821 11.65 -6.01 11.34
N VAL A 822 12.40 -5.12 10.68
CA VAL A 822 13.06 -5.40 9.39
C VAL A 822 14.15 -6.46 9.56
N LEU A 823 15.00 -6.29 10.57
CA LEU A 823 16.13 -7.19 10.84
C LEU A 823 15.71 -8.52 11.50
N LEU A 824 14.48 -8.63 12.01
CA LEU A 824 13.95 -9.85 12.62
C LEU A 824 12.61 -10.26 12.00
N PRO A 825 12.58 -10.72 10.73
CA PRO A 825 11.35 -11.13 10.06
C PRO A 825 10.60 -12.21 10.85
N ARG A 826 9.26 -12.21 10.76
CA ARG A 826 8.39 -13.16 11.47
C ARG A 826 8.71 -14.64 11.21
N VAL A 827 9.31 -14.93 10.06
CA VAL A 827 9.73 -16.26 9.62
C VAL A 827 10.85 -16.83 10.51
N TRP A 828 11.72 -15.98 11.07
CA TRP A 828 12.92 -16.42 11.80
C TRP A 828 12.69 -16.71 13.29
N LEU A 829 11.74 -16.04 13.96
CA LEU A 829 11.58 -16.11 15.43
C LEU A 829 10.35 -16.89 15.92
N GLY A 830 9.49 -17.35 15.01
CA GLY A 830 8.24 -18.06 15.33
C GLY A 830 7.20 -17.19 16.07
N ARG A 831 5.99 -17.74 16.29
CA ARG A 831 4.83 -17.01 16.87
C ARG A 831 4.94 -16.64 18.36
N ARG A 832 6.09 -16.86 19.03
CA ARG A 832 6.22 -16.63 20.48
C ARG A 832 6.54 -15.17 20.80
N GLU A 833 5.53 -14.38 21.13
CA GLU A 833 5.63 -12.94 21.41
C GLU A 833 6.68 -12.55 22.47
N GLY A 834 6.90 -13.40 23.49
CA GLY A 834 7.89 -13.15 24.53
C GLY A 834 9.33 -13.15 24.02
N VAL A 835 9.67 -14.06 23.10
CA VAL A 835 11.01 -14.19 22.50
C VAL A 835 11.30 -13.01 21.58
N ARG A 836 10.32 -12.65 20.74
CA ARG A 836 10.41 -11.48 19.86
C ARG A 836 10.63 -10.18 20.63
N ARG A 837 9.98 -10.01 21.77
CA ARG A 837 10.17 -8.81 22.61
C ARG A 837 11.59 -8.69 23.17
N VAL A 838 12.24 -9.80 23.52
CA VAL A 838 13.64 -9.81 23.97
C VAL A 838 14.57 -9.44 22.82
N TRP A 839 14.39 -10.05 21.65
CA TRP A 839 15.22 -9.75 20.48
C TRP A 839 15.11 -8.31 20.00
N LYS A 840 13.92 -7.70 20.07
CA LYS A 840 13.75 -6.27 19.78
C LYS A 840 14.57 -5.38 20.71
N VAL A 841 14.62 -5.69 22.01
CA VAL A 841 15.46 -4.95 22.98
C VAL A 841 16.93 -5.11 22.60
N LEU A 842 17.38 -6.33 22.31
CA LEU A 842 18.78 -6.59 21.96
C LEU A 842 19.20 -5.86 20.67
N VAL A 843 18.37 -5.88 19.63
CA VAL A 843 18.67 -5.19 18.36
C VAL A 843 18.66 -3.67 18.56
N ALA A 844 17.67 -3.11 19.27
CA ALA A 844 17.61 -1.67 19.49
C ALA A 844 18.83 -1.13 20.27
N PHE A 845 19.24 -1.83 21.35
CA PHE A 845 20.45 -1.48 22.09
C PHE A 845 21.73 -1.77 21.30
N GLY A 846 21.74 -2.80 20.45
CA GLY A 846 22.85 -3.12 19.56
C GLY A 846 23.09 -2.04 18.50
N LEU A 847 22.02 -1.58 17.84
CA LEU A 847 22.07 -0.47 16.88
C LEU A 847 22.55 0.83 17.57
N SER A 848 22.01 1.13 18.76
CA SER A 848 22.46 2.29 19.55
C SER A 848 23.93 2.16 19.95
N GLY A 849 24.37 1.00 20.45
CA GLY A 849 25.75 0.76 20.84
C GLY A 849 26.73 0.82 19.67
N GLY A 850 26.35 0.27 18.52
CA GLY A 850 27.11 0.36 17.27
C GLY A 850 27.29 1.80 16.80
N MET A 851 26.22 2.59 16.80
CA MET A 851 26.28 4.01 16.46
C MET A 851 27.24 4.79 17.36
N HIS A 852 27.13 4.63 18.69
CA HIS A 852 28.05 5.31 19.62
C HIS A 852 29.50 4.83 19.45
N GLN A 853 29.70 3.55 19.14
CA GLN A 853 31.02 2.98 18.92
C GLN A 853 31.70 3.47 17.63
N ILE A 854 30.91 3.74 16.58
CA ILE A 854 31.40 4.32 15.33
C ILE A 854 31.79 5.78 15.58
N LEU A 855 30.95 6.54 16.29
CA LEU A 855 31.23 7.94 16.63
C LEU A 855 32.42 8.08 17.59
N SER A 856 32.58 7.21 18.58
CA SER A 856 33.74 7.26 19.50
C SER A 856 35.08 6.95 18.82
N ARG A 857 35.05 6.28 17.65
CA ARG A 857 36.22 6.02 16.80
C ARG A 857 36.52 7.14 15.81
N GLY A 858 35.53 7.93 15.41
CA GLY A 858 35.72 9.10 14.55
C GLY A 858 35.73 10.38 15.37
N SER A 859 36.91 10.85 15.79
CA SER A 859 37.28 12.19 16.31
C SER A 859 36.30 13.07 17.15
N PHE A 860 35.12 12.63 17.59
CA PHE A 860 34.10 13.48 18.20
C PHE A 860 33.85 13.13 19.70
N PRO A 861 34.38 13.93 20.67
CA PRO A 861 34.36 13.58 22.09
C PRO A 861 33.01 13.79 22.81
N VAL A 862 32.13 14.64 22.26
CA VAL A 862 31.04 15.28 23.04
C VAL A 862 29.87 14.34 23.37
N CYS A 863 29.64 13.28 22.58
CA CYS A 863 28.49 12.38 22.79
C CYS A 863 28.85 10.95 23.25
N ALA A 864 30.11 10.54 23.13
CA ALA A 864 30.55 9.19 23.50
C ALA A 864 31.89 9.15 24.28
N GLY A 865 32.54 10.30 24.50
CA GLY A 865 33.92 10.39 24.98
C GLY A 865 34.92 9.89 23.93
N ARG A 866 36.14 10.47 23.88
CA ARG A 866 37.23 9.95 23.03
C ARG A 866 37.47 8.47 23.34
N GLY A 867 37.34 7.60 22.33
CA GLY A 867 37.44 6.15 22.49
C GLY A 867 38.88 5.65 22.50
N SER A 868 39.22 4.79 23.47
CA SER A 868 40.21 3.74 23.28
C SER A 868 39.55 2.55 22.56
N GLY A 869 40.29 1.85 21.69
CA GLY A 869 39.78 0.91 20.67
C GLY A 869 38.96 -0.32 21.11
N ASP A 870 38.57 -0.44 22.38
CA ASP A 870 38.13 -1.69 23.05
C ASP A 870 36.61 -2.00 23.04
N TRP A 871 35.86 -1.55 22.02
CA TRP A 871 34.41 -1.81 21.87
C TRP A 871 33.56 -1.46 23.11
N ALA A 872 34.00 -0.46 23.88
CA ALA A 872 33.48 -0.18 25.21
C ALA A 872 32.02 0.29 25.22
N ASP A 873 31.56 0.98 24.18
CA ASP A 873 30.18 1.46 24.07
C ASP A 873 29.23 0.28 23.79
N LEU A 874 29.62 -0.63 22.89
CA LEU A 874 28.85 -1.84 22.62
C LEU A 874 28.70 -2.72 23.87
N LYS A 875 29.76 -2.86 24.68
CA LYS A 875 29.72 -3.57 25.97
C LYS A 875 28.76 -2.90 26.97
N LEU A 876 28.74 -1.57 27.03
CA LEU A 876 27.83 -0.81 27.90
C LEU A 876 26.37 -1.03 27.48
N PHE A 877 26.04 -0.79 26.22
CA PHE A 877 24.67 -0.94 25.72
C PHE A 877 24.20 -2.41 25.77
N GLY A 878 25.10 -3.39 25.57
CA GLY A 878 24.80 -4.81 25.78
C GLY A 878 24.48 -5.14 27.24
N LEU A 879 25.23 -4.60 28.20
CA LEU A 879 24.93 -4.73 29.64
C LEU A 879 23.57 -4.12 29.96
N MET A 880 23.26 -2.93 29.42
CA MET A 880 21.98 -2.25 29.60
C MET A 880 20.81 -3.10 29.08
N ALA A 881 20.95 -3.67 27.88
CA ALA A 881 19.94 -4.54 27.28
C ALA A 881 19.66 -5.77 28.16
N GLY A 882 20.72 -6.43 28.64
CA GLY A 882 20.59 -7.59 29.53
C GLY A 882 19.88 -7.26 30.85
N VAL A 883 20.20 -6.12 31.47
CA VAL A 883 19.57 -5.69 32.73
C VAL A 883 18.12 -5.27 32.52
N VAL A 884 17.79 -4.60 31.43
CA VAL A 884 16.39 -4.27 31.07
C VAL A 884 15.58 -5.55 30.90
N VAL A 885 16.09 -6.53 30.14
CA VAL A 885 15.42 -7.84 29.98
C VAL A 885 15.23 -8.53 31.32
N ALA A 886 16.26 -8.61 32.16
CA ALA A 886 16.19 -9.22 33.48
C ALA A 886 15.18 -8.52 34.40
N GLU A 887 15.20 -7.18 34.46
CA GLU A 887 14.23 -6.36 35.20
C GLU A 887 12.79 -6.68 34.76
N GLY A 888 12.55 -6.76 33.46
CA GLY A 888 11.23 -7.11 32.93
C GLY A 888 10.76 -8.52 33.31
N TRP A 889 11.67 -9.49 33.39
CA TRP A 889 11.36 -10.83 33.90
C TRP A 889 11.00 -10.80 35.39
N VAL A 890 11.80 -10.11 36.21
CA VAL A 890 11.55 -9.95 37.65
C VAL A 890 10.19 -9.29 37.90
N LEU A 891 9.90 -8.19 37.20
CA LEU A 891 8.62 -7.48 37.32
C LEU A 891 7.43 -8.35 36.92
N ARG A 892 7.58 -9.23 35.92
CA ARG A 892 6.52 -10.18 35.54
C ARG A 892 6.28 -11.25 36.60
N VAL A 893 7.34 -11.82 37.18
CA VAL A 893 7.22 -12.86 38.22
C VAL A 893 6.63 -12.26 39.50
N VAL A 894 7.19 -11.15 39.98
CA VAL A 894 6.72 -10.47 41.19
C VAL A 894 5.31 -9.90 41.01
N GLY A 895 5.03 -9.25 39.87
CA GLY A 895 3.71 -8.74 39.53
C GLY A 895 2.66 -9.84 39.38
N GLY A 896 3.04 -11.01 38.83
CA GLY A 896 2.19 -12.19 38.76
C GLY A 896 1.80 -12.75 40.14
N CYS A 897 2.76 -12.80 41.08
CA CYS A 897 2.52 -13.23 42.46
C CYS A 897 1.60 -12.26 43.22
N LEU A 898 1.82 -10.95 43.09
CA LEU A 898 0.97 -9.91 43.69
C LEU A 898 -0.46 -9.93 43.12
N ARG A 899 -0.61 -10.19 41.81
CA ARG A 899 -1.92 -10.28 41.13
C ARG A 899 -2.72 -11.52 41.54
N ARG A 900 -2.07 -12.66 41.79
CA ARG A 900 -2.72 -13.86 42.38
C ARG A 900 -3.22 -13.58 43.79
N ARG A 901 -2.44 -12.87 44.60
CA ARG A 901 -2.82 -12.44 45.96
C ARG A 901 -4.00 -11.44 45.95
N ARG A 902 -4.06 -10.55 44.94
CA ARG A 902 -5.18 -9.62 44.69
C ARG A 902 -6.49 -10.34 44.33
N LYS A 903 -6.43 -11.37 43.46
CA LYS A 903 -7.62 -12.19 43.11
C LYS A 903 -8.10 -13.06 44.28
N GLY A 904 -7.20 -13.49 45.18
CA GLY A 904 -7.56 -14.20 46.41
C GLY A 904 -8.25 -13.32 47.45
N ALA A 905 -7.78 -12.08 47.65
CA ALA A 905 -8.33 -11.17 48.65
C ALA A 905 -9.70 -10.55 48.27
N GLY A 906 -10.03 -10.51 46.97
CA GLY A 906 -11.31 -9.96 46.48
C GLY A 906 -12.50 -10.92 46.54
N ARG A 907 -12.30 -12.19 46.94
CA ARG A 907 -13.38 -13.19 47.02
C ARG A 907 -14.13 -13.21 48.35
N ASP A 908 -13.54 -12.65 49.43
CA ASP A 908 -14.03 -12.82 50.80
C ASP A 908 -14.39 -11.51 51.54
N GLY A 909 -14.71 -10.40 50.86
CA GLY A 909 -14.91 -9.10 51.53
C GLY A 909 -15.98 -8.20 50.94
N GLY A 910 -17.00 -7.85 51.75
CA GLY A 910 -18.06 -6.89 51.41
C GLY A 910 -17.58 -5.44 51.20
N GLU A 911 -18.47 -4.63 50.61
CA GLU A 911 -18.23 -3.29 50.03
C GLU A 911 -17.45 -2.29 50.93
N GLN A 912 -17.50 -2.40 52.25
CA GLN A 912 -16.78 -1.50 53.15
C GLN A 912 -15.23 -1.65 53.13
N LYS A 913 -14.67 -2.76 52.64
CA LYS A 913 -13.20 -2.97 52.59
C LYS A 913 -12.53 -2.43 51.31
N HIS A 914 -13.29 -1.99 50.33
CA HIS A 914 -12.77 -1.63 49.00
C HIS A 914 -11.92 -0.33 49.00
N TRP A 915 -12.30 0.67 49.80
CA TRP A 915 -11.59 1.95 49.87
C TRP A 915 -10.25 1.85 50.63
N VAL A 916 -10.19 1.07 51.72
CA VAL A 916 -8.95 0.81 52.47
C VAL A 916 -7.94 0.08 51.61
N LEU A 917 -8.37 -0.96 50.88
CA LEU A 917 -7.54 -1.65 49.90
C LEU A 917 -7.03 -0.67 48.84
N THR A 918 -7.89 0.20 48.29
CA THR A 918 -7.51 1.19 47.27
C THR A 918 -6.44 2.18 47.77
N ILE A 919 -6.54 2.65 49.01
CA ILE A 919 -5.52 3.52 49.63
C ILE A 919 -4.21 2.75 49.86
N TRP A 920 -4.30 1.52 50.40
CA TRP A 920 -3.13 0.67 50.61
C TRP A 920 -2.39 0.39 49.29
N TRP A 921 -3.12 0.17 48.20
CA TRP A 921 -2.56 -0.02 46.86
C TRP A 921 -1.94 1.26 46.29
N ARG A 922 -2.52 2.45 46.52
CA ARG A 922 -1.90 3.74 46.13
C ARG A 922 -0.61 4.00 46.89
N ILE A 923 -0.58 3.70 48.18
CA ILE A 923 0.62 3.80 49.02
C ILE A 923 1.67 2.80 48.53
N THR A 924 1.28 1.56 48.25
CA THR A 924 2.16 0.51 47.72
C THR A 924 2.73 0.89 46.35
N ASP A 925 1.92 1.43 45.44
CA ASP A 925 2.38 1.92 44.13
C ASP A 925 3.37 3.08 44.27
N THR A 926 3.09 4.03 45.17
CA THR A 926 3.99 5.16 45.44
C THR A 926 5.33 4.69 46.01
N LEU A 927 5.31 3.75 46.96
CA LEU A 927 6.52 3.13 47.50
C LEU A 927 7.28 2.32 46.45
N CYS A 928 6.60 1.57 45.58
CA CYS A 928 7.21 0.86 44.48
C CYS A 928 7.91 1.81 43.49
N ARG A 929 7.30 2.98 43.19
CA ARG A 929 7.94 4.01 42.36
C ARG A 929 9.16 4.61 43.04
N LEU A 930 9.09 4.91 44.33
CA LEU A 930 10.23 5.42 45.10
C LEU A 930 11.41 4.43 45.10
N LEU A 931 11.14 3.14 45.38
CA LEU A 931 12.14 2.08 45.27
C LEU A 931 12.69 1.94 43.84
N GLY A 932 11.82 2.11 42.85
CA GLY A 932 12.19 2.13 41.44
C GLY A 932 13.17 3.26 41.08
N TYR A 933 12.93 4.48 41.56
CA TYR A 933 13.87 5.59 41.37
C TYR A 933 15.21 5.33 42.03
N ILE A 934 15.21 4.80 43.26
CA ILE A 934 16.44 4.43 43.97
C ILE A 934 17.21 3.39 43.16
N TRP A 935 16.52 2.38 42.61
CA TRP A 935 17.11 1.37 41.73
C TRP A 935 17.75 1.98 40.47
N VAL A 936 17.01 2.81 39.72
CA VAL A 936 17.51 3.43 38.48
C VAL A 936 18.73 4.29 38.75
N VAL A 937 18.68 5.15 39.78
CA VAL A 937 19.81 6.01 40.18
C VAL A 937 21.01 5.17 40.62
N SER A 938 20.80 4.17 41.49
CA SER A 938 21.88 3.31 41.97
C SER A 938 22.56 2.53 40.84
N PHE A 939 21.77 2.07 39.87
CA PHE A 939 22.27 1.38 38.71
C PHE A 939 23.17 2.29 37.85
N PHE A 940 22.78 3.53 37.57
CA PHE A 940 23.61 4.45 36.80
C PHE A 940 24.88 4.90 37.56
N VAL A 941 24.79 5.10 38.88
CA VAL A 941 25.95 5.41 39.75
C VAL A 941 26.96 4.25 39.78
N TRP A 942 26.49 3.02 39.59
CA TRP A 942 27.34 1.84 39.43
C TRP A 942 27.90 1.68 38.01
N ALA A 943 27.03 1.73 36.99
CA ALA A 943 27.36 1.37 35.62
C ALA A 943 28.20 2.42 34.89
N VAL A 944 27.90 3.71 35.05
CA VAL A 944 28.54 4.80 34.30
C VAL A 944 30.04 4.92 34.66
N PRO A 945 30.46 5.08 35.93
CA PRO A 945 31.88 5.13 36.29
C PRO A 945 32.69 3.91 35.86
N LYS A 946 32.07 2.72 35.85
CA LYS A 946 32.72 1.47 35.46
C LYS A 946 33.23 1.51 34.00
N VAL A 947 32.51 2.23 33.12
CA VAL A 947 32.85 2.33 31.70
C VAL A 947 33.73 3.54 31.40
N TYR A 948 33.53 4.66 32.09
CA TYR A 948 34.24 5.90 31.78
C TYR A 948 35.53 6.12 32.59
N TYR A 949 35.66 5.63 33.83
CA TYR A 949 36.89 5.81 34.63
C TYR A 949 38.13 5.18 33.96
N PRO A 950 38.05 3.96 33.39
CA PRO A 950 39.13 3.40 32.58
C PRO A 950 39.62 4.32 31.45
N ARG A 951 38.69 5.05 30.80
CA ARG A 951 39.00 5.97 29.68
C ARG A 951 39.75 7.20 30.18
N LEU A 952 39.30 7.78 31.30
CA LEU A 952 39.91 8.97 31.91
C LEU A 952 41.28 8.67 32.54
N GLY A 953 41.46 7.46 33.10
CA GLY A 953 42.74 7.03 33.66
C GLY A 953 43.83 6.72 32.62
N GLN A 954 43.46 6.49 31.36
CA GLN A 954 44.37 6.23 30.23
C GLN A 954 44.97 7.51 29.62
N LEU A 955 44.49 8.71 29.98
CA LEU A 955 45.02 10.00 29.52
C LEU A 955 46.45 10.32 30.03
N LYS A 956 47.13 9.34 30.64
CA LYS A 956 48.45 9.50 31.28
C LYS A 956 49.65 9.24 30.36
N THR A 957 49.46 8.92 29.07
CA THR A 957 50.59 8.43 28.23
C THR A 957 50.89 9.21 26.96
N ASN A 958 50.11 10.22 26.56
CA ASN A 958 50.45 11.03 25.40
C ASN A 958 50.42 12.52 25.76
N ASP A 959 51.60 13.16 25.69
CA ASP A 959 51.75 14.61 25.69
C ASP A 959 50.92 15.21 24.53
N PHE A 960 49.79 15.84 24.86
CA PHE A 960 49.34 17.16 24.39
C PHE A 960 47.88 17.38 24.85
N GLU A 961 47.66 18.56 25.43
CA GLU A 961 46.37 19.14 25.83
C GLU A 961 45.74 18.67 27.16
N LEU A 962 46.31 19.26 28.22
CA LEU A 962 45.71 19.55 29.51
C LEU A 962 44.45 20.46 29.43
N HIS A 963 43.69 20.48 28.33
CA HIS A 963 42.59 21.44 28.14
C HIS A 963 41.26 20.95 28.74
N GLU A 964 40.91 19.66 28.60
CA GLU A 964 39.59 19.16 29.05
C GLU A 964 39.48 18.93 30.57
N VAL A 965 40.57 18.53 31.24
CA VAL A 965 40.59 18.42 32.71
C VAL A 965 40.76 19.80 33.37
N ALA A 966 41.48 20.72 32.71
CA ALA A 966 41.61 22.10 33.19
C ALA A 966 40.31 22.89 33.03
N GLU A 967 39.50 22.67 31.99
CA GLU A 967 38.18 23.30 31.85
C GLU A 967 37.18 22.84 32.94
N MET A 968 37.24 21.58 33.37
CA MET A 968 36.46 21.10 34.52
C MET A 968 36.95 21.67 35.87
N ALA A 969 38.22 22.05 35.99
CA ALA A 969 38.81 22.64 37.20
C ALA A 969 38.79 24.19 37.20
N LYS A 970 38.69 24.84 36.04
CA LYS A 970 38.70 26.32 35.87
C LYS A 970 37.48 27.02 36.49
N GLY A 971 36.46 26.29 36.94
CA GLY A 971 35.36 26.85 37.72
C GLY A 971 35.76 27.34 39.12
N ALA A 972 36.96 27.03 39.63
CA ALA A 972 37.34 27.28 41.02
C ALA A 972 38.60 28.13 41.25
N GLU A 973 39.33 28.58 40.22
CA GLU A 973 40.54 29.41 40.40
C GLU A 973 40.41 30.76 39.71
N MET A 974 39.83 31.71 40.44
CA MET A 974 40.06 33.13 40.20
C MET A 974 40.34 33.82 41.54
N MET A 975 41.41 33.41 42.22
CA MET A 975 42.16 34.27 43.16
C MET A 975 43.43 33.57 43.66
N THR A 976 44.55 34.30 43.55
CA THR A 976 45.88 34.14 44.20
C THR A 976 47.00 33.39 43.47
N HIS A 977 48.19 33.98 43.60
CA HIS A 977 49.45 33.74 42.89
C HIS A 977 50.36 32.69 43.56
N THR A 978 51.34 32.17 42.78
CA THR A 978 52.66 31.53 43.13
C THR A 978 52.75 30.00 43.38
N PRO A 979 53.95 29.36 43.26
CA PRO A 979 54.94 29.35 42.16
C PRO A 979 55.33 27.91 41.70
N ARG A 980 56.02 27.81 40.54
CA ARG A 980 56.50 26.55 39.91
C ARG A 980 57.52 25.77 40.77
N PHE A 981 57.28 24.48 41.00
CA PHE A 981 58.27 23.51 41.50
C PHE A 981 58.79 22.61 40.36
N LYS A 982 60.11 22.41 40.28
CA LYS A 982 60.76 21.39 39.41
C LYS A 982 60.74 20.02 40.11
N PRO A 983 60.54 18.89 39.40
CA PRO A 983 60.61 17.56 40.02
C PRO A 983 62.06 17.14 40.30
N SER A 984 62.30 16.50 41.44
CA SER A 984 63.59 15.87 41.78
C SER A 984 63.73 14.49 41.11
N GLN A 985 64.99 14.09 40.87
CA GLN A 985 65.42 12.84 40.20
C GLN A 985 64.86 11.52 40.78
N GLU A 986 64.23 11.53 41.95
CA GLU A 986 63.59 10.33 42.54
C GLU A 986 62.24 9.98 41.90
N THR A 987 61.53 10.96 41.34
CA THR A 987 60.21 10.72 40.73
C THR A 987 60.27 9.96 39.40
N ASP A 988 61.41 10.05 38.69
CA ASP A 988 61.60 9.38 37.39
C ASP A 988 61.97 7.90 37.53
N ARG A 989 62.43 7.47 38.73
CA ARG A 989 62.82 6.08 39.01
C ARG A 989 61.62 5.19 39.32
N LEU A 990 60.56 5.74 39.92
CA LEU A 990 59.31 5.04 40.24
C LEU A 990 58.36 4.89 39.04
N ALA A 991 58.51 5.73 38.02
CA ALA A 991 57.65 5.71 36.82
C ALA A 991 57.99 4.60 35.81
N ARG A 992 59.15 3.93 35.95
CA ARG A 992 59.65 2.92 34.99
C ARG A 992 59.49 1.45 35.43
N LEU A 993 58.79 1.18 36.53
CA LEU A 993 58.51 -0.20 36.95
C LEU A 993 57.22 -0.71 36.29
N THR A 994 57.34 -1.80 35.53
CA THR A 994 56.18 -2.49 34.95
C THR A 994 55.65 -3.56 35.90
N VAL A 995 54.36 -3.90 35.77
CA VAL A 995 53.59 -4.81 36.64
C VAL A 995 54.20 -6.22 36.78
N ARG A 996 55.22 -6.58 36.00
CA ARG A 996 55.92 -7.87 36.09
C ARG A 996 56.97 -7.91 37.21
N ASP A 997 57.51 -6.78 37.64
CA ASP A 997 58.62 -6.74 38.60
C ASP A 997 58.17 -6.71 40.07
N VAL A 998 56.87 -6.52 40.34
CA VAL A 998 56.30 -6.47 41.70
C VAL A 998 55.79 -7.84 42.18
N TYR A 999 55.89 -8.89 41.37
CA TYR A 999 55.40 -10.23 41.72
C TYR A 999 56.50 -11.20 42.22
N ILE A 1000 57.76 -10.77 42.29
CA ILE A 1000 58.88 -11.55 42.86
C ILE A 1000 59.66 -10.66 43.84
N GLU A 1001 59.02 -10.32 44.96
CA GLU A 1001 59.58 -10.00 46.29
C GLU A 1001 58.39 -10.00 47.26
#